data_AF-A0A3M1UJQ5-F1
#
_entry.id   AF-A0A3M1UJQ5-F1
#
_cell.length_a   1.000
_cell.length_b   1.000
_cell.length_c   1.000
_cell.angle_alpha   90.00
_cell.angle_beta   90.00
_cell.angle_gamma   90.00
#
_symmetry.space_group_name_H-M   'P 1'
#
loop_
_entity.id
_entity.type
_entity.pdbx_description
1 polymer ?
#
loop_
_entity_poly.entity_id
_entity_poly.type
_entity_poly.pdbx_seq_one_letter_code
_entity_poly.pdbx_strand_id
1 'polypeptide(L)'
;MYKYLFFTISWLACGLSLVQAGHFPPGFTEELIATDLNPVALTMDPHGRVWIAEKHGLVRIIDQQGQMLPDPFIQLEVDDFNERGLLGIALHPQFEQFPFVYLYYTVPNARHNRVSRFLANGDLAVPGSEEVLLELDPLTGSVHNGGGMVFGADGMLYIATGDAAESTNGQKLNSLHAKILRLHPDGSIPRSNPFYHQLEGKYRAVWAYGLRNPFSLAYDYENDRLFACDVGLGDYEEIDVIEPGKNYGWPIVEGPAGGQSLPQDYQDPLYAYSHDEGCAIVGAAFYQPQQPVFPQRYHHQFFFADYCNNYIKVLNPDSGEVEETFATGVERPLAFWVDVQSGNMYFLSRAGIGSGSEDDNTRTRQGSLWKIGYQGNGKPFISVQPESVLSPRDEEVTFSIRAGGSRPLTYQWQRDGANIAGATAASYTLDQVSLADDGSTFRCLVRNAEGADTSRVARLYVTANRRPQPRIILPQNATTFQAGDLIHFQGTATDPEEGNLGVQALSWRVDWHHDQHTHPVLTSLPGVASGFWEVPRINETDPDVWYRIYLTATDAQGLSKTVYHELFPDFAHINFQANAPITLNVDGALRQLPAQVKSIKGLQRVLLAPEVQIVGDSIYYFEAWDDGSTQRQKIFYTPLQDTTIGLRYGRVPLGTGSGLFAQYFYDPALDFSGQVLLERTDSVVNFRWDASSPDPALIPSDSFTVRWLGEVQALLTDTYTFYVRSDDGARLWVNDELLIDQWHPQATEEHEGRIELQAGQRVPIRLEYMEVGGGANVALSWSNSKLVKQIIPRRQLYPLQGGTVAGTLWLDRNKDLHLEESDVPLQQLAVLLFKAEDQQLVATTQTDHLGHYEFNFLKPHTYFLQMVVPNASMKVYPAQILSLAGQSPDFELAAGATFTLDVPFFEGLAHPPARRPALYPNPVSSQVFLQMDEIDKRLLTASWYNNTGQRVQQLQIPVQQHRLYTLDMGGLAAGMYLLEVRSSKAVYHYKVIKQE
;
A
#
# COMPACT_ATOMS: atom_id res chain seq x y z
N MET A 1 -26.63 6.56 47.40
CA MET A 1 -27.10 5.73 48.52
C MET A 1 -26.98 4.28 48.08
N TYR A 2 -25.87 3.61 48.44
CA TYR A 2 -25.69 2.17 48.71
C TYR A 2 -24.18 1.95 48.90
N LYS A 3 -23.81 1.57 50.13
CA LYS A 3 -22.45 1.32 50.60
C LYS A 3 -22.00 -0.06 50.14
N TYR A 4 -20.85 -0.17 49.48
CA TYR A 4 -20.01 -1.36 49.55
C TYR A 4 -18.59 -0.94 49.94
N LEU A 5 -18.23 -1.34 51.16
CA LEU A 5 -16.91 -1.22 51.74
C LEU A 5 -16.10 -2.41 51.20
N PHE A 6 -15.34 -2.23 50.13
CA PHE A 6 -14.32 -3.20 49.74
C PHE A 6 -12.99 -2.78 50.37
N PHE A 7 -12.58 -3.50 51.41
CA PHE A 7 -11.18 -3.58 51.82
C PHE A 7 -10.44 -4.31 50.70
N THR A 8 -9.76 -3.57 49.82
CA THR A 8 -8.72 -4.15 48.97
C THR A 8 -7.41 -4.10 49.75
N ILE A 9 -6.94 -5.28 50.12
CA ILE A 9 -5.58 -5.53 50.60
C ILE A 9 -4.67 -5.25 49.41
N SER A 10 -4.03 -4.08 49.38
CA SER A 10 -3.01 -3.77 48.38
C SER A 10 -1.75 -4.55 48.72
N TRP A 11 -1.58 -5.69 48.05
CA TRP A 11 -0.30 -6.36 47.90
C TRP A 11 0.69 -5.37 47.27
N LEU A 12 1.77 -5.05 47.99
CA LEU A 12 2.98 -4.50 47.37
C LEU A 12 3.71 -5.67 46.70
N ALA A 13 3.16 -6.16 45.59
CA ALA A 13 3.95 -6.93 44.65
C ALA A 13 4.91 -5.93 43.99
N CYS A 14 6.16 -5.91 44.45
CA CYS A 14 7.24 -5.39 43.64
C CYS A 14 7.32 -6.32 42.43
N GLY A 15 6.65 -5.94 41.34
CA GLY A 15 6.64 -6.70 40.10
C GLY A 15 8.02 -6.66 39.47
N LEU A 16 8.92 -7.52 39.92
CA LEU A 16 9.87 -8.14 39.00
C LEU A 16 8.99 -8.90 38.00
N SER A 17 8.82 -8.34 36.81
CA SER A 17 8.25 -9.08 35.69
C SER A 17 9.06 -10.37 35.57
N LEU A 18 8.38 -11.50 35.76
CA LEU A 18 8.89 -12.80 35.38
C LEU A 18 8.97 -12.80 33.84
N VAL A 19 10.01 -12.20 33.24
CA VAL A 19 10.33 -12.46 31.83
C VAL A 19 10.52 -13.97 31.72
N GLN A 20 9.63 -14.57 30.96
CA GLN A 20 9.58 -16.00 30.75
C GLN A 20 10.80 -16.40 29.91
N ALA A 21 11.48 -17.48 30.27
CA ALA A 21 12.58 -18.00 29.47
C ALA A 21 12.04 -18.51 28.12
N GLY A 22 12.74 -18.19 27.03
CA GLY A 22 12.45 -18.69 25.70
C GLY A 22 12.58 -20.21 25.64
N HIS A 23 11.79 -20.85 24.79
CA HIS A 23 11.90 -22.27 24.49
C HIS A 23 12.76 -22.45 23.24
N PHE A 24 13.93 -23.06 23.41
CA PHE A 24 14.90 -23.34 22.34
C PHE A 24 15.09 -24.84 22.10
N PRO A 25 15.63 -25.26 20.95
CA PRO A 25 16.04 -26.63 20.67
C PRO A 25 17.01 -27.17 21.73
N PRO A 26 17.03 -28.49 21.96
CA PRO A 26 17.91 -29.09 22.94
C PRO A 26 19.38 -28.69 22.77
N GLY A 27 19.97 -28.24 23.87
CA GLY A 27 21.38 -27.85 23.98
C GLY A 27 21.69 -26.39 23.68
N PHE A 28 20.70 -25.61 23.26
CA PHE A 28 20.79 -24.14 23.24
C PHE A 28 20.51 -23.54 24.61
N THR A 29 21.16 -22.41 24.88
CA THR A 29 21.05 -21.66 26.12
C THR A 29 20.88 -20.18 25.81
N GLU A 30 20.01 -19.50 26.55
CA GLU A 30 19.96 -18.04 26.57
C GLU A 30 20.52 -17.50 27.90
N GLU A 31 21.26 -16.40 27.82
CA GLU A 31 21.84 -15.67 28.95
C GLU A 31 21.43 -14.19 28.84
N LEU A 32 20.83 -13.65 29.90
CA LEU A 32 20.50 -12.23 29.98
C LEU A 32 21.78 -11.45 30.30
N ILE A 33 22.16 -10.54 29.39
CA ILE A 33 23.39 -9.75 29.50
C ILE A 33 23.11 -8.37 30.10
N ALA A 34 22.05 -7.70 29.64
CA ALA A 34 21.67 -6.38 30.11
C ALA A 34 20.15 -6.20 30.11
N THR A 35 19.65 -5.38 31.03
CA THR A 35 18.25 -4.94 31.13
C THR A 35 18.17 -3.41 31.11
N ASP A 36 16.95 -2.88 31.22
CA ASP A 36 16.69 -1.45 31.34
C ASP A 36 17.21 -0.63 30.16
N LEU A 37 17.26 -1.28 29.00
CA LEU A 37 17.63 -0.69 27.72
C LEU A 37 16.40 -0.07 27.05
N ASN A 38 16.62 0.88 26.14
CA ASN A 38 15.62 1.27 25.14
C ASN A 38 16.12 0.91 23.72
N PRO A 39 16.33 -0.38 23.41
CA PRO A 39 17.16 -0.77 22.29
C PRO A 39 16.37 -0.83 20.97
N VAL A 40 17.04 -0.52 19.87
CA VAL A 40 16.47 -0.62 18.50
C VAL A 40 17.34 -1.40 17.54
N ALA A 41 18.66 -1.29 17.67
CA ALA A 41 19.64 -1.91 16.79
C ALA A 41 20.91 -2.21 17.57
N LEU A 42 21.63 -3.23 17.13
CA LEU A 42 22.92 -3.59 17.70
C LEU A 42 23.94 -3.91 16.60
N THR A 43 25.21 -3.75 16.93
CA THR A 43 26.34 -4.23 16.13
C THR A 43 27.47 -4.65 17.07
N MET A 44 28.51 -5.28 16.53
CA MET A 44 29.67 -5.68 17.32
C MET A 44 30.97 -5.23 16.65
N ASP A 45 31.95 -4.86 17.47
CA ASP A 45 33.28 -4.54 16.98
C ASP A 45 34.19 -5.77 16.86
N PRO A 46 35.36 -5.66 16.21
CA PRO A 46 36.30 -6.77 16.07
C PRO A 46 36.86 -7.34 17.37
N HIS A 47 36.57 -6.72 18.52
CA HIS A 47 36.95 -7.23 19.83
C HIS A 47 35.78 -7.95 20.52
N GLY A 48 34.62 -8.07 19.91
CA GLY A 48 33.46 -8.75 20.49
C GLY A 48 32.73 -7.90 21.54
N ARG A 49 32.90 -6.58 21.55
CA ARG A 49 32.07 -5.67 22.35
C ARG A 49 30.76 -5.40 21.62
N VAL A 50 29.65 -5.35 22.35
CA VAL A 50 28.31 -5.10 21.78
C VAL A 50 27.99 -3.62 21.85
N TRP A 51 27.66 -3.02 20.71
CA TRP A 51 27.27 -1.62 20.57
C TRP A 51 25.77 -1.56 20.31
N ILE A 52 25.03 -0.87 21.17
CA ILE A 52 23.56 -0.84 21.16
C ILE A 52 23.12 0.59 20.90
N ALA A 53 22.37 0.78 19.82
CA ALA A 53 21.61 2.01 19.60
C ALA A 53 20.34 1.97 20.44
N GLU A 54 20.17 2.99 21.27
CA GLU A 54 18.95 3.21 22.03
C GLU A 54 18.12 4.32 21.39
N LYS A 55 16.82 4.08 21.27
CA LYS A 55 15.90 4.92 20.50
C LYS A 55 15.93 6.40 20.87
N HIS A 56 16.12 6.69 22.15
CA HIS A 56 16.18 8.04 22.73
C HIS A 56 17.54 8.75 22.55
N GLY A 57 18.38 8.26 21.63
CA GLY A 57 19.59 8.95 21.20
C GLY A 57 20.89 8.53 21.89
N LEU A 58 20.92 7.39 22.60
CA LEU A 58 22.14 6.87 23.22
C LEU A 58 22.76 5.75 22.42
N VAL A 59 24.10 5.67 22.43
CA VAL A 59 24.82 4.46 22.05
C VAL A 59 25.49 3.88 23.29
N ARG A 60 25.09 2.67 23.69
CA ARG A 60 25.64 1.93 24.83
C ARG A 60 26.65 0.89 24.37
N ILE A 61 27.65 0.59 25.20
CA ILE A 61 28.65 -0.44 24.95
C ILE A 61 28.60 -1.47 26.08
N ILE A 62 28.55 -2.74 25.71
CA ILE A 62 28.81 -3.88 26.61
C ILE A 62 30.20 -4.43 26.28
N ASP A 63 31.05 -4.57 27.29
CA ASP A 63 32.39 -5.10 27.13
C ASP A 63 32.40 -6.64 26.91
N GLN A 64 33.60 -7.19 26.68
CA GLN A 64 33.81 -8.62 26.45
C GLN A 64 33.43 -9.49 27.66
N GLN A 65 33.31 -8.90 28.85
CA GLN A 65 32.93 -9.57 30.09
C GLN A 65 31.42 -9.47 30.36
N GLY A 66 30.65 -8.89 29.43
CA GLY A 66 29.20 -8.72 29.55
C GLY A 66 28.82 -7.57 30.48
N GLN A 67 29.71 -6.64 30.78
CA GLN A 67 29.42 -5.48 31.62
C GLN A 67 29.10 -4.25 30.77
N MET A 68 28.04 -3.53 31.14
CA MET A 68 27.71 -2.25 30.52
C MET A 68 28.69 -1.17 30.99
N LEU A 69 29.27 -0.43 30.03
CA LEU A 69 30.10 0.72 30.35
C LEU A 69 29.26 1.83 31.00
N PRO A 70 29.81 2.55 32.00
CA PRO A 70 29.06 3.55 32.75
C PRO A 70 28.66 4.76 31.89
N ASP A 71 29.54 5.20 31.00
CA ASP A 71 29.31 6.31 30.10
C ASP A 71 28.83 5.79 28.72
N PRO A 72 27.79 6.40 28.11
CA PRO A 72 27.45 6.09 26.74
C PRO A 72 28.54 6.60 25.78
N PHE A 73 28.69 5.93 24.63
CA PHE A 73 29.60 6.39 23.57
C PHE A 73 29.24 7.79 23.08
N ILE A 74 27.94 8.03 22.89
CA ILE A 74 27.38 9.32 22.52
C ILE A 74 25.95 9.46 23.04
N GLN A 75 25.54 10.71 23.25
CA GLN A 75 24.15 11.11 23.44
C GLN A 75 23.79 12.17 22.40
N LEU A 76 22.81 11.86 21.56
CA LEU A 76 22.26 12.74 20.52
C LEU A 76 20.89 13.28 20.97
N GLU A 77 20.60 14.52 20.59
CA GLU A 77 19.22 15.00 20.61
C GLU A 77 18.49 14.45 19.38
N VAL A 78 17.38 13.75 19.61
CA VAL A 78 16.57 13.10 18.56
C VAL A 78 15.08 13.37 18.79
N ASP A 79 14.28 13.32 17.72
CA ASP A 79 12.82 13.15 17.85
C ASP A 79 12.55 11.66 18.03
N ASP A 80 12.30 11.21 19.27
CA ASP A 80 12.08 9.81 19.60
C ASP A 80 10.59 9.43 19.69
N PHE A 81 9.71 10.18 19.03
CA PHE A 81 8.28 9.88 19.02
C PHE A 81 7.91 8.72 18.07
N ASN A 82 7.07 7.79 18.55
CA ASN A 82 6.59 6.61 17.83
C ASN A 82 7.72 5.75 17.25
N GLU A 83 7.88 5.59 15.94
CA GLU A 83 9.01 4.83 15.36
C GLU A 83 10.22 5.71 15.04
N ARG A 84 10.19 7.01 15.34
CA ARG A 84 11.31 7.93 15.14
C ARG A 84 12.31 7.82 16.28
N GLY A 85 13.55 8.24 16.06
CA GLY A 85 14.57 8.28 17.11
C GLY A 85 15.94 7.99 16.53
N LEU A 86 16.87 7.50 17.34
CA LEU A 86 18.05 6.80 16.84
C LEU A 86 17.62 5.37 16.49
N LEU A 87 17.76 4.96 15.23
CA LEU A 87 17.19 3.70 14.71
C LEU A 87 18.25 2.75 14.16
N GLY A 88 19.30 3.26 13.52
CA GLY A 88 20.33 2.45 12.88
C GLY A 88 21.73 2.70 13.45
N ILE A 89 22.54 1.65 13.51
CA ILE A 89 23.97 1.70 13.86
C ILE A 89 24.77 0.75 12.97
N ALA A 90 25.91 1.21 12.48
CA ALA A 90 26.92 0.36 11.83
C ALA A 90 28.33 0.84 12.19
N LEU A 91 29.29 -0.09 12.25
CA LEU A 91 30.71 0.22 12.37
C LEU A 91 31.39 0.11 11.00
N HIS A 92 32.42 0.91 10.77
CA HIS A 92 33.23 0.74 9.56
C HIS A 92 33.81 -0.70 9.51
N PRO A 93 33.82 -1.39 8.34
CA PRO A 93 34.33 -2.77 8.25
C PRO A 93 35.78 -2.93 8.69
N GLN A 94 36.57 -1.86 8.57
CA GLN A 94 37.95 -1.75 9.05
C GLN A 94 38.04 -0.81 10.26
N PHE A 95 37.21 -1.04 11.28
CA PHE A 95 37.01 -0.13 12.41
C PHE A 95 38.32 0.27 13.13
N GLU A 96 39.29 -0.65 13.26
CA GLU A 96 40.59 -0.34 13.89
C GLU A 96 41.41 0.70 13.11
N GLN A 97 41.26 0.74 11.78
CA GLN A 97 41.97 1.68 10.90
C GLN A 97 41.17 2.97 10.70
N PHE A 98 39.85 2.83 10.64
CA PHE A 98 38.90 3.91 10.43
C PHE A 98 37.82 3.82 11.51
N PRO A 99 38.06 4.40 12.70
CA PRO A 99 37.18 4.24 13.86
C PRO A 99 35.93 5.12 13.72
N PHE A 100 35.15 4.87 12.67
CA PHE A 100 33.90 5.57 12.38
C PHE A 100 32.69 4.73 12.78
N VAL A 101 31.79 5.36 13.50
CA VAL A 101 30.46 4.85 13.86
C VAL A 101 29.43 5.60 13.03
N TYR A 102 28.55 4.87 12.35
CA TYR A 102 27.50 5.40 11.48
C TYR A 102 26.16 5.26 12.19
N LEU A 103 25.39 6.34 12.24
CA LEU A 103 24.10 6.38 12.93
C LEU A 103 23.01 6.91 11.99
N TYR A 104 21.84 6.26 12.00
CA TYR A 104 20.62 6.72 11.34
C TYR A 104 19.62 7.18 12.38
N TYR A 105 19.18 8.44 12.31
CA TYR A 105 18.28 9.00 13.32
C TYR A 105 17.38 10.13 12.83
N THR A 106 16.30 10.38 13.56
CA THR A 106 15.34 11.44 13.28
C THR A 106 15.75 12.76 13.94
N VAL A 107 15.86 13.81 13.13
CA VAL A 107 16.33 15.13 13.56
C VAL A 107 15.22 15.89 14.29
N PRO A 108 15.48 16.44 15.50
CA PRO A 108 14.51 17.24 16.26
C PRO A 108 13.97 18.42 15.45
N ASN A 109 12.66 18.68 15.54
CA ASN A 109 11.96 19.81 14.91
C ASN A 109 12.01 19.90 13.37
N ALA A 110 12.84 19.10 12.71
CA ALA A 110 13.01 19.10 11.25
C ALA A 110 12.21 18.00 10.55
N ARG A 111 11.70 17.02 11.32
CA ARG A 111 10.86 15.90 10.87
C ARG A 111 11.46 15.19 9.64
N HIS A 112 12.75 14.92 9.62
CA HIS A 112 13.38 14.04 8.64
C HIS A 112 14.38 13.11 9.33
N ASN A 113 14.65 11.96 8.71
CA ASN A 113 15.74 11.10 9.13
C ASN A 113 17.05 11.54 8.46
N ARG A 114 18.18 11.19 9.09
CA ARG A 114 19.52 11.46 8.56
C ARG A 114 20.45 10.31 8.81
N VAL A 115 21.52 10.26 8.02
CA VAL A 115 22.69 9.42 8.26
C VAL A 115 23.89 10.32 8.58
N SER A 116 24.52 10.10 9.73
CA SER A 116 25.78 10.76 10.12
C SER A 116 26.84 9.73 10.48
N ARG A 117 28.12 10.10 10.33
CA ARG A 117 29.24 9.38 10.93
C ARG A 117 29.90 10.18 12.04
N PHE A 118 30.47 9.47 13.00
CA PHE A 118 31.17 10.03 14.16
C PHE A 118 32.52 9.35 14.32
N LEU A 119 33.55 10.11 14.69
CA LEU A 119 34.86 9.58 14.99
C LEU A 119 34.90 9.05 16.43
N ALA A 120 35.25 7.78 16.61
CA ALA A 120 35.46 7.17 17.91
C ALA A 120 36.89 7.40 18.41
N ASN A 121 37.02 7.62 19.73
CA ASN A 121 38.28 7.62 20.46
C ASN A 121 38.14 6.70 21.67
N GLY A 122 38.45 5.42 21.46
CA GLY A 122 38.14 4.38 22.45
C GLY A 122 36.64 4.21 22.61
N ASP A 123 36.15 4.47 23.82
CA ASP A 123 34.74 4.23 24.20
C ASP A 123 33.85 5.45 24.04
N LEU A 124 34.38 6.57 23.54
CA LEU A 124 33.66 7.85 23.42
C LEU A 124 33.75 8.43 22.01
N ALA A 125 32.70 9.12 21.58
CA ALA A 125 32.72 9.93 20.36
C ALA A 125 33.57 11.19 20.57
N VAL A 126 34.36 11.56 19.56
CA VAL A 126 35.10 12.82 19.56
C VAL A 126 34.09 13.98 19.45
N PRO A 127 34.07 14.95 20.40
CA PRO A 127 33.12 16.06 20.35
C PRO A 127 33.23 16.86 19.05
N GLY A 128 32.08 17.15 18.43
CA GLY A 128 32.02 17.90 17.17
C GLY A 128 32.52 17.15 15.92
N SER A 129 32.74 15.83 16.02
CA SER A 129 33.17 15.00 14.89
C SER A 129 32.02 14.51 13.99
N GLU A 130 30.79 14.95 14.25
CA GLU A 130 29.65 14.61 13.40
C GLU A 130 29.89 15.10 11.98
N GLU A 131 29.78 14.18 11.03
CA GLU A 131 29.69 14.48 9.62
C GLU A 131 28.39 13.91 9.08
N VAL A 132 27.49 14.79 8.65
CA VAL A 132 26.22 14.42 8.03
C VAL A 132 26.49 13.91 6.63
N LEU A 133 26.18 12.63 6.39
CA LEU A 133 26.38 11.96 5.11
C LEU A 133 25.19 12.14 4.18
N LEU A 134 23.97 12.09 4.73
CA LEU A 134 22.74 12.17 3.95
C LEU A 134 21.56 12.71 4.77
N GLU A 135 20.85 13.69 4.21
CA GLU A 135 19.57 14.20 4.74
C GLU A 135 18.42 13.65 3.91
N LEU A 136 17.52 12.89 4.54
CA LEU A 136 16.35 12.33 3.85
C LEU A 136 15.28 13.39 3.62
N ASP A 137 14.27 13.03 2.83
CA ASP A 137 13.11 13.89 2.63
C ASP A 137 12.28 14.03 3.94
N PRO A 138 11.49 15.10 4.10
CA PRO A 138 10.63 15.26 5.25
C PRO A 138 9.67 14.07 5.42
N LEU A 139 9.44 13.69 6.68
CA LEU A 139 8.51 12.66 7.11
C LEU A 139 7.09 13.22 7.09
N THR A 140 6.18 12.45 6.51
CA THR A 140 4.74 12.74 6.50
C THR A 140 4.04 12.23 7.75
N GLY A 141 4.54 11.15 8.36
CA GLY A 141 4.02 10.56 9.60
C GLY A 141 5.11 10.19 10.60
N SER A 142 4.72 9.57 11.72
CA SER A 142 5.58 9.15 12.83
C SER A 142 6.00 7.67 12.77
N VAL A 143 5.45 6.93 11.80
CA VAL A 143 5.72 5.51 11.53
C VAL A 143 6.40 5.32 10.18
N HIS A 144 6.92 4.12 9.97
CA HIS A 144 7.59 3.62 8.78
C HIS A 144 8.88 4.38 8.47
N ASN A 145 9.78 4.40 9.45
CA ASN A 145 11.05 5.11 9.35
C ASN A 145 12.20 4.22 8.81
N GLY A 146 12.03 2.90 8.76
CA GLY A 146 13.11 1.96 8.47
C GLY A 146 14.24 2.07 9.48
N GLY A 147 15.49 2.12 9.00
CA GLY A 147 16.68 2.34 9.82
C GLY A 147 17.69 1.19 9.84
N GLY A 148 17.40 0.07 9.18
CA GLY A 148 18.37 -1.02 9.00
C GLY A 148 19.63 -0.52 8.27
N MET A 149 20.81 -0.86 8.80
CA MET A 149 22.11 -0.45 8.24
C MET A 149 23.08 -1.62 8.24
N VAL A 150 23.78 -1.83 7.13
CA VAL A 150 24.85 -2.84 7.03
C VAL A 150 25.88 -2.43 5.99
N PHE A 151 27.14 -2.80 6.20
CA PHE A 151 28.16 -2.70 5.16
C PHE A 151 28.19 -3.98 4.32
N GLY A 152 28.20 -3.84 2.99
CA GLY A 152 28.38 -4.99 2.10
C GLY A 152 29.84 -5.42 1.96
N ALA A 153 30.06 -6.56 1.32
CA ALA A 153 31.41 -7.03 0.97
C ALA A 153 32.12 -6.09 -0.01
N ASP A 154 31.36 -5.27 -0.73
CA ASP A 154 31.84 -4.18 -1.60
C ASP A 154 32.35 -2.95 -0.85
N GLY A 155 32.26 -2.93 0.48
CA GLY A 155 32.67 -1.82 1.35
C GLY A 155 31.72 -0.63 1.34
N MET A 156 30.51 -0.77 0.79
CA MET A 156 29.50 0.29 0.77
C MET A 156 28.53 0.14 1.94
N LEU A 157 28.01 1.28 2.38
CA LEU A 157 26.96 1.34 3.40
C LEU A 157 25.59 1.24 2.73
N TYR A 158 24.83 0.22 3.09
CA TYR A 158 23.43 0.03 2.72
C TYR A 158 22.51 0.51 3.84
N ILE A 159 21.48 1.29 3.50
CA ILE A 159 20.55 1.90 4.45
C ILE A 159 19.12 1.62 4.00
N ALA A 160 18.31 1.03 4.87
CA ALA A 160 16.89 0.78 4.66
C ALA A 160 16.04 1.96 5.16
N THR A 161 15.04 2.35 4.39
CA THR A 161 14.17 3.50 4.67
C THR A 161 12.71 3.11 4.44
N GLY A 162 11.81 3.47 5.34
CA GLY A 162 10.37 3.21 5.19
C GLY A 162 9.63 4.32 4.42
N ASP A 163 8.35 4.10 4.14
CA ASP A 163 7.52 4.97 3.30
C ASP A 163 7.09 6.30 3.96
N ALA A 164 7.45 6.50 5.23
CA ALA A 164 7.10 7.65 6.06
C ALA A 164 5.59 7.89 6.23
N ALA A 165 4.78 6.82 6.21
CA ALA A 165 3.31 6.84 6.23
C ALA A 165 2.67 7.46 4.97
N GLU A 166 3.39 7.45 3.85
CA GLU A 166 2.89 7.86 2.54
C GLU A 166 3.27 6.78 1.51
N SER A 167 2.34 5.84 1.31
CA SER A 167 2.56 4.63 0.52
C SER A 167 3.03 4.90 -0.91
N THR A 168 2.60 6.02 -1.52
CA THR A 168 3.04 6.37 -2.87
C THR A 168 4.53 6.64 -2.99
N ASN A 169 5.25 6.83 -1.88
CA ASN A 169 6.71 6.95 -1.87
C ASN A 169 7.41 5.68 -2.35
N GLY A 170 6.80 4.50 -2.16
CA GLY A 170 7.32 3.21 -2.63
C GLY A 170 7.79 3.25 -4.07
N GLN A 171 6.96 3.81 -4.96
CA GLN A 171 7.19 3.86 -6.40
C GLN A 171 7.89 5.15 -6.90
N LYS A 172 8.11 6.15 -6.05
CA LYS A 172 8.77 7.41 -6.43
C LYS A 172 10.29 7.29 -6.34
N LEU A 173 10.97 7.35 -7.48
CA LEU A 173 12.44 7.38 -7.52
C LEU A 173 13.05 8.75 -7.12
N ASN A 174 12.27 9.82 -7.15
CA ASN A 174 12.66 11.14 -6.64
C ASN A 174 12.30 11.34 -5.16
N SER A 175 12.30 10.25 -4.40
CA SER A 175 12.12 10.21 -2.94
C SER A 175 13.11 9.21 -2.36
N LEU A 176 13.65 9.52 -1.18
CA LEU A 176 14.51 8.61 -0.42
C LEU A 176 13.73 7.72 0.55
N HIS A 177 12.40 7.84 0.62
CA HIS A 177 11.54 7.00 1.46
C HIS A 177 11.14 5.72 0.73
N ALA A 178 11.00 4.61 1.45
CA ALA A 178 10.66 3.29 0.91
C ALA A 178 11.70 2.76 -0.09
N LYS A 179 12.97 2.77 0.33
CA LYS A 179 14.15 2.46 -0.49
C LYS A 179 15.17 1.65 0.31
N ILE A 180 16.01 0.93 -0.43
CA ILE A 180 17.38 0.64 -0.01
C ILE A 180 18.30 1.67 -0.67
N LEU A 181 19.12 2.34 0.13
CA LEU A 181 20.10 3.33 -0.31
C LEU A 181 21.50 2.73 -0.21
N ARG A 182 22.43 3.16 -1.09
CA ARG A 182 23.83 2.70 -1.10
C ARG A 182 24.79 3.88 -1.23
N LEU A 183 25.68 4.03 -0.26
CA LEU A 183 26.66 5.13 -0.15
C LEU A 183 28.09 4.60 0.03
N HIS A 184 29.08 5.39 -0.37
CA HIS A 184 30.45 5.21 0.12
C HIS A 184 30.53 5.54 1.62
N PRO A 185 31.56 5.04 2.36
CA PRO A 185 31.76 5.36 3.78
C PRO A 185 31.93 6.86 4.09
N ASP A 186 32.22 7.69 3.09
CA ASP A 186 32.30 9.15 3.22
C ASP A 186 31.01 9.89 2.81
N GLY A 187 29.93 9.16 2.55
CA GLY A 187 28.65 9.72 2.11
C GLY A 187 28.58 10.07 0.64
N SER A 188 29.69 9.98 -0.11
CA SER A 188 29.65 10.16 -1.56
C SER A 188 28.84 9.03 -2.22
N ILE A 189 28.13 9.37 -3.30
CA ILE A 189 27.23 8.42 -3.96
C ILE A 189 27.99 7.65 -5.06
N PRO A 190 28.03 6.30 -5.01
CA PRO A 190 28.72 5.51 -6.03
C PRO A 190 28.10 5.69 -7.42
N ARG A 191 28.95 5.89 -8.43
CA ARG A 191 28.51 5.95 -9.85
C ARG A 191 27.91 4.63 -10.35
N SER A 192 28.19 3.53 -9.66
CA SER A 192 27.65 2.21 -9.96
C SER A 192 26.22 2.01 -9.46
N ASN A 193 25.62 2.98 -8.76
CA ASN A 193 24.22 2.86 -8.36
C ASN A 193 23.31 2.85 -9.61
N PRO A 194 22.26 2.01 -9.63
CA PRO A 194 21.48 1.70 -10.83
C PRO A 194 20.80 2.92 -11.45
N PHE A 195 20.38 3.87 -10.60
CA PHE A 195 19.71 5.09 -11.04
C PHE A 195 20.62 6.32 -11.08
N TYR A 196 21.94 6.14 -10.91
CA TYR A 196 22.87 7.26 -10.78
C TYR A 196 22.78 8.23 -11.97
N HIS A 197 22.67 7.71 -13.19
CA HIS A 197 22.62 8.52 -14.40
C HIS A 197 21.22 9.06 -14.73
N GLN A 198 20.18 8.52 -14.10
CA GLN A 198 18.78 8.88 -14.34
C GLN A 198 18.28 9.95 -13.36
N LEU A 199 18.79 9.94 -12.13
CA LEU A 199 18.36 10.82 -11.05
C LEU A 199 19.37 11.94 -10.80
N GLU A 200 19.01 12.93 -10.00
CA GLU A 200 19.88 14.05 -9.64
C GLU A 200 20.09 14.15 -8.13
N GLY A 201 21.21 14.77 -7.73
CA GLY A 201 21.53 15.03 -6.33
C GLY A 201 21.49 13.78 -5.46
N LYS A 202 20.84 13.91 -4.29
CA LYS A 202 20.77 12.86 -3.27
C LYS A 202 20.01 11.60 -3.71
N TYR A 203 19.08 11.72 -4.66
CA TYR A 203 18.28 10.59 -5.14
C TYR A 203 19.11 9.55 -5.91
N ARG A 204 20.32 9.90 -6.34
CA ARG A 204 21.28 8.93 -6.91
C ARG A 204 21.71 7.84 -5.92
N ALA A 205 21.44 8.03 -4.62
CA ALA A 205 21.71 7.05 -3.58
C ALA A 205 20.80 5.81 -3.65
N VAL A 206 19.67 5.87 -4.37
CA VAL A 206 18.73 4.75 -4.48
C VAL A 206 19.42 3.54 -5.13
N TRP A 207 19.39 2.42 -4.40
CA TRP A 207 19.85 1.11 -4.84
C TRP A 207 18.68 0.22 -5.26
N ALA A 208 17.61 0.20 -4.45
CA ALA A 208 16.37 -0.51 -4.75
C ALA A 208 15.16 0.26 -4.19
N TYR A 209 13.97 -0.04 -4.68
CA TYR A 209 12.74 0.70 -4.34
C TYR A 209 11.50 -0.19 -4.27
N GLY A 210 10.35 0.36 -3.87
CA GLY A 210 9.11 -0.40 -3.73
C GLY A 210 9.01 -1.20 -2.44
N LEU A 211 9.70 -0.80 -1.38
CA LEU A 211 9.57 -1.38 -0.04
C LEU A 211 8.54 -0.60 0.79
N ARG A 212 8.07 -1.11 1.92
CA ARG A 212 7.17 -0.38 2.83
C ARG A 212 7.87 0.13 4.08
N ASN A 213 8.35 -0.76 4.92
CA ASN A 213 9.02 -0.46 6.18
C ASN A 213 10.12 -1.50 6.50
N PRO A 214 11.22 -1.52 5.72
CA PRO A 214 12.33 -2.44 5.92
C PRO A 214 13.06 -2.11 7.22
N PHE A 215 12.74 -2.83 8.29
CA PHE A 215 13.25 -2.59 9.63
C PHE A 215 14.65 -3.14 9.85
N SER A 216 14.96 -4.28 9.21
CA SER A 216 16.23 -5.01 9.41
C SER A 216 16.90 -5.33 8.08
N LEU A 217 18.22 -5.20 8.05
CA LEU A 217 19.07 -5.64 6.95
C LEU A 217 20.09 -6.67 7.46
N ALA A 218 20.41 -7.65 6.62
CA ALA A 218 21.51 -8.58 6.86
C ALA A 218 22.26 -8.87 5.57
N TYR A 219 23.56 -9.09 5.68
CA TYR A 219 24.42 -9.40 4.55
C TYR A 219 24.96 -10.82 4.66
N ASP A 220 24.80 -11.59 3.59
CA ASP A 220 25.44 -12.89 3.38
C ASP A 220 26.81 -12.65 2.73
N TYR A 221 27.86 -12.56 3.56
CA TYR A 221 29.21 -12.21 3.08
C TYR A 221 29.86 -13.32 2.25
N GLU A 222 29.35 -14.54 2.34
CA GLU A 222 29.91 -15.66 1.60
C GLU A 222 29.35 -15.76 0.18
N ASN A 223 28.07 -15.41 0.00
CA ASN A 223 27.41 -15.45 -1.31
C ASN A 223 27.14 -14.07 -1.91
N ASP A 224 27.56 -13.00 -1.23
CA ASP A 224 27.44 -11.61 -1.69
C ASP A 224 25.98 -11.18 -1.94
N ARG A 225 25.09 -11.46 -0.97
CA ARG A 225 23.66 -11.14 -1.06
C ARG A 225 23.21 -10.27 0.11
N LEU A 226 22.40 -9.25 -0.18
CA LEU A 226 21.75 -8.40 0.82
C LEU A 226 20.31 -8.85 1.03
N PHE A 227 19.89 -8.99 2.27
CA PHE A 227 18.52 -9.36 2.65
C PHE A 227 17.87 -8.24 3.43
N ALA A 228 16.57 -8.03 3.22
CA ALA A 228 15.74 -7.14 4.03
C ALA A 228 14.56 -7.89 4.63
N CYS A 229 14.21 -7.57 5.87
CA CYS A 229 12.92 -7.90 6.45
C CYS A 229 12.02 -6.67 6.32
N ASP A 230 11.01 -6.75 5.47
CA ASP A 230 10.07 -5.66 5.16
C ASP A 230 8.72 -5.90 5.83
N VAL A 231 8.31 -4.94 6.67
CA VAL A 231 7.07 -5.03 7.44
C VAL A 231 5.90 -4.53 6.60
N GLY A 232 4.86 -5.36 6.48
CA GLY A 232 3.64 -5.11 5.71
C GLY A 232 2.69 -4.10 6.31
N LEU A 233 1.68 -3.69 5.52
CA LEU A 233 0.59 -2.83 6.01
C LEU A 233 -0.44 -3.64 6.77
N GLY A 234 -0.90 -4.74 6.20
CA GLY A 234 -1.99 -5.51 6.78
C GLY A 234 -2.16 -6.92 6.23
N ASP A 235 -1.51 -7.27 5.12
CA ASP A 235 -1.72 -8.55 4.46
C ASP A 235 -0.52 -9.49 4.64
N TYR A 236 0.72 -9.00 4.45
CA TYR A 236 1.90 -9.86 4.40
C TYR A 236 3.16 -9.24 5.02
N GLU A 237 3.95 -10.10 5.66
CA GLU A 237 5.31 -9.83 6.09
C GLU A 237 6.31 -10.47 5.13
N GLU A 238 7.43 -9.81 4.82
CA GLU A 238 8.31 -10.18 3.70
C GLU A 238 9.81 -10.30 4.08
N ILE A 239 10.49 -11.28 3.46
CA ILE A 239 11.95 -11.35 3.37
C ILE A 239 12.32 -11.20 1.90
N ASP A 240 13.08 -10.15 1.59
CA ASP A 240 13.51 -9.83 0.25
C ASP A 240 15.01 -10.04 0.05
N VAL A 241 15.39 -10.62 -1.08
CA VAL A 241 16.77 -10.57 -1.57
C VAL A 241 16.92 -9.28 -2.37
N ILE A 242 17.71 -8.35 -1.84
CA ILE A 242 17.88 -7.00 -2.37
C ILE A 242 18.86 -6.98 -3.54
N GLU A 243 18.37 -6.62 -4.71
CA GLU A 243 19.12 -6.52 -5.95
C GLU A 243 19.14 -5.09 -6.51
N PRO A 244 20.20 -4.68 -7.23
CA PRO A 244 20.28 -3.35 -7.83
C PRO A 244 19.15 -3.07 -8.82
N GLY A 245 18.41 -1.99 -8.58
CA GLY A 245 17.42 -1.45 -9.51
C GLY A 245 16.07 -2.16 -9.45
N LYS A 246 15.91 -3.17 -8.60
CA LYS A 246 14.65 -3.90 -8.46
C LYS A 246 13.61 -3.11 -7.67
N ASN A 247 12.36 -3.45 -7.99
CA ASN A 247 11.14 -2.92 -7.40
C ASN A 247 10.48 -4.01 -6.55
N TYR A 248 10.25 -3.77 -5.26
CA TYR A 248 9.62 -4.73 -4.36
C TYR A 248 8.10 -4.56 -4.27
N GLY A 249 7.53 -3.76 -5.17
CA GLY A 249 6.09 -3.75 -5.43
C GLY A 249 5.28 -2.74 -4.63
N TRP A 250 5.65 -2.38 -3.39
CA TRP A 250 4.84 -1.49 -2.55
C TRP A 250 4.57 -0.13 -3.21
N PRO A 251 3.31 0.38 -3.24
CA PRO A 251 2.07 -0.22 -2.75
C PRO A 251 1.22 -0.89 -3.85
N ILE A 252 1.81 -1.19 -5.01
CA ILE A 252 1.15 -1.88 -6.12
C ILE A 252 0.78 -3.31 -5.70
N VAL A 253 1.68 -3.97 -4.97
CA VAL A 253 1.48 -5.28 -4.36
C VAL A 253 2.12 -5.30 -2.97
N GLU A 254 1.53 -6.07 -2.07
CA GLU A 254 2.03 -6.44 -0.75
C GLU A 254 1.99 -7.98 -0.71
N GLY A 255 3.11 -8.61 -0.41
CA GLY A 255 3.29 -10.05 -0.55
C GLY A 255 3.61 -10.50 -1.97
N PRO A 256 3.55 -11.82 -2.21
CA PRO A 256 3.87 -12.41 -3.51
C PRO A 256 2.94 -11.92 -4.63
N ALA A 257 3.46 -11.87 -5.86
CA ALA A 257 2.75 -11.35 -7.03
C ALA A 257 1.36 -11.99 -7.26
N GLY A 258 1.20 -13.26 -6.89
CA GLY A 258 -0.09 -13.95 -6.95
C GLY A 258 -0.73 -14.02 -8.35
N GLY A 259 0.08 -13.92 -9.41
CA GLY A 259 -0.38 -13.88 -10.81
C GLY A 259 -0.81 -12.50 -11.31
N GLN A 260 -0.56 -11.43 -10.56
CA GLN A 260 -0.75 -10.05 -10.99
C GLN A 260 0.29 -9.64 -12.05
N SER A 261 -0.09 -8.73 -12.94
CA SER A 261 0.85 -8.13 -13.90
C SER A 261 1.54 -6.94 -13.24
N LEU A 262 2.83 -7.08 -12.97
CA LEU A 262 3.65 -6.14 -12.22
C LEU A 262 4.74 -5.51 -13.11
N PRO A 263 5.39 -4.41 -12.67
CA PRO A 263 6.52 -3.83 -13.39
C PRO A 263 7.60 -4.88 -13.72
N GLN A 264 8.31 -4.73 -14.84
CA GLN A 264 9.30 -5.72 -15.28
C GLN A 264 10.48 -5.86 -14.31
N ASP A 265 10.79 -4.79 -13.60
CA ASP A 265 11.80 -4.75 -12.54
C ASP A 265 11.27 -5.22 -11.19
N TYR A 266 10.01 -5.69 -11.12
CA TYR A 266 9.47 -6.31 -9.92
C TYR A 266 10.28 -7.54 -9.52
N GLN A 267 10.52 -7.67 -8.22
CA GLN A 267 11.14 -8.83 -7.60
C GLN A 267 10.21 -9.36 -6.51
N ASP A 268 9.85 -10.63 -6.61
CA ASP A 268 9.03 -11.31 -5.61
C ASP A 268 9.84 -11.51 -4.31
N PRO A 269 9.20 -11.46 -3.13
CA PRO A 269 9.87 -11.79 -1.88
C PRO A 269 10.36 -13.24 -1.92
N LEU A 270 11.52 -13.50 -1.31
CA LEU A 270 12.02 -14.86 -1.16
C LEU A 270 11.12 -15.69 -0.24
N TYR A 271 10.57 -15.04 0.78
CA TYR A 271 9.64 -15.63 1.71
C TYR A 271 8.64 -14.58 2.18
N ALA A 272 7.38 -14.97 2.29
CA ALA A 272 6.33 -14.14 2.86
C ALA A 272 5.38 -14.98 3.70
N TYR A 273 4.79 -14.37 4.73
CA TYR A 273 3.73 -14.98 5.51
C TYR A 273 2.60 -13.97 5.80
N SER A 274 1.39 -14.47 5.96
CA SER A 274 0.21 -13.62 6.19
C SER A 274 0.19 -13.06 7.61
N HIS A 275 -0.48 -11.92 7.80
CA HIS A 275 -0.72 -11.35 9.14
C HIS A 275 -1.57 -12.24 10.08
N ASP A 276 -2.15 -13.34 9.58
CA ASP A 276 -2.74 -14.39 10.42
C ASP A 276 -1.66 -15.20 11.18
N GLU A 277 -0.41 -15.22 10.70
CA GLU A 277 0.72 -15.95 11.27
C GLU A 277 1.70 -15.08 12.08
N GLY A 278 1.69 -13.75 11.89
CA GLY A 278 2.57 -12.76 12.55
C GLY A 278 2.15 -11.33 12.22
N CYS A 279 2.91 -10.32 12.63
CA CYS A 279 2.52 -8.91 12.42
C CYS A 279 3.67 -7.90 12.31
N ALA A 280 4.92 -8.35 12.43
CA ALA A 280 6.08 -7.54 12.10
C ALA A 280 7.33 -8.42 12.01
N ILE A 281 7.79 -8.65 10.78
CA ILE A 281 9.04 -9.36 10.51
C ILE A 281 10.25 -8.48 10.80
N VAL A 282 11.11 -8.94 11.71
CA VAL A 282 12.26 -8.18 12.20
C VAL A 282 13.41 -9.11 12.54
N GLY A 283 14.55 -8.53 12.92
CA GLY A 283 15.73 -9.25 13.39
C GLY A 283 16.30 -10.11 12.29
N ALA A 284 17.26 -9.61 11.52
CA ALA A 284 17.87 -10.34 10.42
C ALA A 284 19.33 -10.68 10.74
N ALA A 285 19.72 -11.95 10.69
CA ALA A 285 21.13 -12.35 10.78
C ALA A 285 21.44 -13.69 10.09
N PHE A 286 22.61 -13.76 9.44
CA PHE A 286 23.19 -15.02 8.97
C PHE A 286 24.09 -15.64 10.04
N TYR A 287 23.97 -16.95 10.27
CA TYR A 287 24.89 -17.66 11.16
C TYR A 287 26.15 -18.12 10.41
N GLN A 288 27.15 -17.22 10.36
CA GLN A 288 28.43 -17.41 9.67
C GLN A 288 29.65 -17.01 10.53
N PRO A 289 29.81 -17.53 11.76
CA PRO A 289 30.97 -17.20 12.59
C PRO A 289 32.26 -17.91 12.12
N GLN A 290 33.42 -17.36 12.47
CA GLN A 290 34.71 -18.01 12.22
C GLN A 290 34.94 -19.21 13.15
N GLN A 291 34.36 -19.18 14.35
CA GLN A 291 34.39 -20.27 15.33
C GLN A 291 32.96 -20.70 15.64
N PRO A 292 32.38 -21.63 14.87
CA PRO A 292 31.00 -22.04 15.09
C PRO A 292 30.84 -22.89 16.34
N VAL A 293 29.83 -22.54 17.13
CA VAL A 293 29.44 -23.30 18.33
C VAL A 293 28.06 -23.93 18.17
N PHE A 294 27.20 -23.43 17.27
CA PHE A 294 25.92 -24.07 16.97
C PHE A 294 26.14 -25.34 16.14
N PRO A 295 25.20 -26.31 16.18
CA PRO A 295 25.24 -27.48 15.32
C PRO A 295 25.37 -27.12 13.83
N GLN A 296 26.09 -27.96 13.08
CA GLN A 296 26.42 -27.73 11.66
C GLN A 296 25.21 -27.38 10.77
N ARG A 297 24.01 -27.86 11.11
CA ARG A 297 22.78 -27.56 10.35
C ARG A 297 22.39 -26.07 10.33
N TYR A 298 22.89 -25.27 11.26
CA TYR A 298 22.60 -23.84 11.32
C TYR A 298 23.62 -22.98 10.56
N HIS A 299 24.72 -23.57 10.09
CA HIS A 299 25.69 -22.83 9.27
C HIS A 299 25.03 -22.29 7.99
N HIS A 300 25.31 -21.02 7.70
CA HIS A 300 24.78 -20.26 6.55
C HIS A 300 23.26 -20.07 6.55
N GLN A 301 22.56 -20.50 7.60
CA GLN A 301 21.11 -20.29 7.68
C GLN A 301 20.79 -18.84 8.07
N PHE A 302 19.64 -18.38 7.60
CA PHE A 302 19.11 -17.05 7.91
C PHE A 302 18.16 -17.13 9.10
N PHE A 303 18.43 -16.34 10.13
CA PHE A 303 17.58 -16.21 11.30
C PHE A 303 16.73 -14.96 11.18
N PHE A 304 15.42 -15.13 11.38
CA PHE A 304 14.46 -14.03 11.45
C PHE A 304 13.49 -14.17 12.62
N ALA A 305 12.85 -13.08 12.99
CA ALA A 305 11.88 -13.03 14.06
C ALA A 305 10.55 -12.46 13.59
N ASP A 306 9.51 -12.73 14.39
CA ASP A 306 8.33 -11.89 14.41
C ASP A 306 8.24 -11.20 15.76
N TYR A 307 8.13 -9.87 15.69
CA TYR A 307 8.12 -8.99 16.86
C TYR A 307 6.89 -9.22 17.75
N CYS A 308 5.76 -9.63 17.17
CA CYS A 308 4.46 -9.71 17.84
C CYS A 308 4.25 -11.08 18.50
N ASN A 309 4.66 -12.13 17.80
CA ASN A 309 4.40 -13.54 18.12
C ASN A 309 5.56 -14.21 18.85
N ASN A 310 6.59 -13.44 19.23
CA ASN A 310 7.61 -13.87 20.20
C ASN A 310 8.37 -15.13 19.77
N TYR A 311 8.69 -15.24 18.47
CA TYR A 311 9.42 -16.38 17.93
C TYR A 311 10.67 -15.97 17.15
N ILE A 312 11.59 -16.92 17.02
CA ILE A 312 12.71 -16.87 16.08
C ILE A 312 12.59 -18.09 15.17
N LYS A 313 12.68 -17.89 13.86
CA LYS A 313 12.65 -18.93 12.83
C LYS A 313 13.99 -18.97 12.09
N VAL A 314 14.25 -20.13 11.49
CA VAL A 314 15.42 -20.39 10.66
C VAL A 314 14.92 -20.68 9.25
N LEU A 315 15.46 -19.94 8.29
CA LEU A 315 15.15 -20.05 6.88
C LEU A 315 16.41 -20.40 6.09
N ASN A 316 16.22 -21.29 5.13
CA ASN A 316 17.21 -21.61 4.13
C ASN A 316 17.27 -20.47 3.10
N PRO A 317 18.37 -19.71 3.02
CA PRO A 317 18.43 -18.50 2.21
C PRO A 317 18.46 -18.75 0.70
N ASP A 318 18.66 -20.01 0.27
CA ASP A 318 18.69 -20.36 -1.15
C ASP A 318 17.31 -20.80 -1.66
N SER A 319 16.52 -21.48 -0.82
CA SER A 319 15.19 -21.97 -1.21
C SER A 319 14.04 -21.10 -0.70
N GLY A 320 14.26 -20.27 0.33
CA GLY A 320 13.19 -19.55 1.04
C GLY A 320 12.37 -20.44 1.98
N GLU A 321 12.73 -21.72 2.15
CA GLU A 321 12.01 -22.63 3.03
C GLU A 321 12.36 -22.39 4.50
N VAL A 322 11.34 -22.30 5.36
CA VAL A 322 11.52 -22.26 6.81
C VAL A 322 11.82 -23.68 7.31
N GLU A 323 13.05 -23.88 7.79
CA GLU A 323 13.57 -25.17 8.26
C GLU A 323 13.07 -25.51 9.67
N GLU A 324 12.93 -24.49 10.55
CA GLU A 324 12.59 -24.69 11.95
C GLU A 324 12.07 -23.41 12.61
N THR A 325 11.08 -23.54 13.52
CA THR A 325 10.84 -22.53 14.57
C THR A 325 11.87 -22.71 15.67
N PHE A 326 12.96 -21.94 15.60
CA PHE A 326 14.13 -22.06 16.48
C PHE A 326 13.89 -21.56 17.90
N ALA A 327 13.01 -20.60 18.13
CA ALA A 327 12.65 -20.21 19.49
C ALA A 327 11.20 -19.76 19.57
N THR A 328 10.56 -19.98 20.72
CA THR A 328 9.23 -19.45 21.04
C THR A 328 9.20 -18.88 22.44
N GLY A 329 8.33 -17.89 22.68
CA GLY A 329 8.24 -17.20 23.97
C GLY A 329 9.45 -16.31 24.26
N VAL A 330 10.23 -15.95 23.24
CA VAL A 330 11.24 -14.90 23.35
C VAL A 330 10.52 -13.56 23.25
N GLU A 331 10.58 -12.74 24.29
CA GLU A 331 9.79 -11.51 24.36
C GLU A 331 10.25 -10.53 23.28
N ARG A 332 9.39 -10.27 22.28
CA ARG A 332 9.51 -9.22 21.25
C ARG A 332 10.95 -9.04 20.72
N PRO A 333 11.52 -10.08 20.08
CA PRO A 333 12.86 -10.01 19.49
C PRO A 333 12.87 -8.95 18.38
N LEU A 334 13.94 -8.14 18.30
CA LEU A 334 13.99 -6.98 17.40
C LEU A 334 15.20 -6.96 16.46
N ALA A 335 16.38 -7.25 16.98
CA ALA A 335 17.63 -7.18 16.22
C ALA A 335 18.56 -8.32 16.64
N PHE A 336 19.31 -8.85 15.68
CA PHE A 336 20.23 -9.97 15.86
C PHE A 336 21.65 -9.62 15.45
N TRP A 337 22.63 -10.23 16.08
CA TRP A 337 24.01 -10.22 15.60
C TRP A 337 24.73 -11.50 15.99
N VAL A 338 25.56 -12.02 15.09
CA VAL A 338 26.38 -13.20 15.37
C VAL A 338 27.81 -12.72 15.64
N ASP A 339 28.33 -13.05 16.81
CA ASP A 339 29.72 -12.77 17.13
C ASP A 339 30.62 -13.71 16.32
N VAL A 340 31.36 -13.12 15.39
CA VAL A 340 32.26 -13.84 14.50
C VAL A 340 33.38 -14.59 15.24
N GLN A 341 33.76 -14.15 16.45
CA GLN A 341 34.84 -14.76 17.23
C GLN A 341 34.38 -15.87 18.15
N SER A 342 33.26 -15.68 18.87
CA SER A 342 32.79 -16.69 19.82
C SER A 342 31.75 -17.66 19.24
N GLY A 343 31.15 -17.33 18.10
CA GLY A 343 30.06 -18.09 17.50
C GLY A 343 28.73 -17.99 18.23
N ASN A 344 28.64 -17.19 19.31
CA ASN A 344 27.37 -16.92 19.98
C ASN A 344 26.54 -15.93 19.16
N MET A 345 25.22 -16.06 19.24
CA MET A 345 24.29 -15.10 18.65
C MET A 345 23.74 -14.20 19.76
N TYR A 346 23.51 -12.93 19.48
CA TYR A 346 22.88 -11.99 20.40
C TYR A 346 21.56 -11.53 19.81
N PHE A 347 20.60 -11.27 20.68
CA PHE A 347 19.37 -10.59 20.28
C PHE A 347 18.95 -9.51 21.26
N LEU A 348 18.37 -8.46 20.71
CA LEU A 348 17.63 -7.46 21.48
C LEU A 348 16.19 -7.92 21.64
N SER A 349 15.74 -7.87 22.88
CA SER A 349 14.33 -7.96 23.25
C SER A 349 13.85 -6.57 23.62
N ARG A 350 12.62 -6.23 23.22
CA ARG A 350 12.00 -4.96 23.56
C ARG A 350 10.66 -5.22 24.23
N ALA A 351 10.63 -5.26 25.55
CA ALA A 351 9.42 -5.51 26.33
C ALA A 351 8.28 -4.52 26.01
N GLY A 352 7.03 -4.95 26.15
CA GLY A 352 5.80 -4.16 25.96
C GLY A 352 4.67 -4.96 25.28
N ILE A 353 3.66 -4.29 24.74
CA ILE A 353 2.49 -4.89 24.08
C ILE A 353 2.82 -5.29 22.63
N GLY A 354 2.47 -6.51 22.22
CA GLY A 354 2.93 -7.09 20.93
C GLY A 354 2.32 -6.52 19.64
N SER A 355 1.72 -5.33 19.61
CA SER A 355 1.01 -4.81 18.43
C SER A 355 1.73 -3.71 17.65
N GLY A 356 2.95 -3.34 18.05
CA GLY A 356 3.70 -2.25 17.38
C GLY A 356 3.00 -0.89 17.48
N SER A 357 2.22 -0.68 18.54
CA SER A 357 1.46 0.55 18.75
C SER A 357 2.40 1.76 18.91
N GLU A 358 1.91 2.97 18.62
CA GLU A 358 2.62 4.22 18.95
C GLU A 358 3.08 4.24 20.43
N ASP A 359 2.22 3.66 21.25
CA ASP A 359 2.36 3.38 22.67
C ASP A 359 3.49 2.41 23.01
N ASP A 360 3.81 1.42 22.20
CA ASP A 360 4.99 0.60 22.45
C ASP A 360 6.24 1.26 21.88
N ASN A 361 6.12 1.81 20.68
CA ASN A 361 7.27 2.34 19.97
C ASN A 361 7.83 3.56 20.70
N THR A 362 7.00 4.43 21.27
CA THR A 362 7.44 5.66 21.95
C THR A 362 8.03 5.40 23.35
N ARG A 363 7.65 4.31 24.02
CA ARG A 363 7.53 4.35 25.48
C ARG A 363 8.31 3.29 26.25
N THR A 364 8.81 2.26 25.57
CA THR A 364 9.48 1.13 26.20
C THR A 364 10.93 1.46 26.56
N ARG A 365 11.28 1.46 27.85
CA ARG A 365 12.69 1.44 28.34
C ARG A 365 13.04 0.14 29.07
N GLN A 366 12.30 -0.92 28.77
CA GLN A 366 12.38 -2.22 29.42
C GLN A 366 12.93 -3.29 28.46
N GLY A 367 13.79 -2.87 27.52
CA GLY A 367 14.47 -3.79 26.64
C GLY A 367 15.63 -4.50 27.34
N SER A 368 16.10 -5.55 26.69
CA SER A 368 17.19 -6.37 27.18
C SER A 368 18.05 -6.90 26.05
N LEU A 369 19.32 -7.17 26.38
CA LEU A 369 20.25 -7.87 25.51
C LEU A 369 20.38 -9.30 26.01
N TRP A 370 20.20 -10.25 25.10
CA TRP A 370 20.34 -11.68 25.37
C TRP A 370 21.44 -12.28 24.50
N LYS A 371 22.15 -13.27 25.05
CA LYS A 371 23.12 -14.09 24.34
C LYS A 371 22.59 -15.51 24.21
N ILE A 372 22.56 -16.03 22.99
CA ILE A 372 22.26 -17.42 22.64
C ILE A 372 23.57 -18.16 22.39
N GLY A 373 23.82 -19.18 23.20
CA GLY A 373 24.94 -20.11 23.07
C GLY A 373 24.47 -21.56 22.88
N TYR A 374 25.41 -22.46 22.60
CA TYR A 374 25.17 -23.90 22.53
C TYR A 374 26.11 -24.64 23.48
N GLN A 375 25.55 -25.39 24.43
CA GLN A 375 26.29 -26.12 25.46
C GLN A 375 26.11 -27.65 25.38
N GLY A 376 25.32 -28.14 24.42
CA GLY A 376 25.04 -29.58 24.27
C GLY A 376 24.02 -30.11 25.30
N ASN A 377 23.99 -31.43 25.47
CA ASN A 377 23.09 -32.37 26.21
C ASN A 377 22.05 -31.94 27.30
N GLY A 378 21.82 -30.68 27.64
CA GLY A 378 20.58 -30.24 28.34
C GLY A 378 20.63 -30.26 29.87
N LYS A 379 21.81 -30.23 30.48
CA LYS A 379 22.00 -30.01 31.93
C LYS A 379 21.45 -28.65 32.37
N PRO A 380 20.89 -28.49 33.60
CA PRO A 380 20.37 -27.21 34.07
C PRO A 380 21.49 -26.19 34.26
N PHE A 381 21.16 -24.91 34.07
CA PHE A 381 22.02 -23.78 34.42
C PHE A 381 21.15 -22.60 34.90
N ILE A 382 21.67 -21.78 35.81
CA ILE A 382 20.97 -20.63 36.39
C ILE A 382 21.41 -19.35 35.67
N SER A 383 20.50 -18.80 34.86
CA SER A 383 20.71 -17.60 34.04
C SER A 383 20.46 -16.29 34.78
N VAL A 384 19.63 -16.28 35.84
CA VAL A 384 19.47 -15.13 36.74
C VAL A 384 19.68 -15.58 38.17
N GLN A 385 20.53 -14.84 38.87
CA GLN A 385 21.05 -15.19 40.17
C GLN A 385 20.40 -14.34 41.28
N PRO A 386 20.15 -14.87 42.49
CA PRO A 386 19.46 -14.11 43.52
C PRO A 386 20.36 -12.99 44.08
N GLU A 387 19.73 -11.90 44.54
CA GLU A 387 20.40 -10.72 45.10
C GLU A 387 20.28 -10.64 46.62
N SER A 388 21.26 -10.00 47.27
CA SER A 388 21.21 -9.73 48.70
C SER A 388 20.22 -8.60 49.01
N VAL A 389 19.51 -8.67 50.13
CA VAL A 389 18.43 -7.73 50.48
C VAL A 389 18.68 -7.13 51.85
N LEU A 390 18.48 -5.82 52.00
CA LEU A 390 18.38 -5.13 53.30
C LEU A 390 16.91 -4.80 53.59
N SER A 391 16.39 -5.29 54.71
CA SER A 391 14.98 -5.08 55.10
C SER A 391 14.83 -4.73 56.59
N PRO A 392 13.91 -3.83 56.98
CA PRO A 392 13.50 -3.65 58.37
C PRO A 392 12.87 -4.91 58.96
N ARG A 393 12.87 -5.03 60.29
CA ARG A 393 12.02 -6.03 60.96
C ARG A 393 10.53 -5.83 60.61
N ASP A 394 9.78 -6.93 60.65
CA ASP A 394 8.33 -7.01 60.42
C ASP A 394 7.89 -6.76 58.96
N GLU A 395 8.82 -6.72 58.00
CA GLU A 395 8.55 -6.66 56.56
C GLU A 395 8.72 -8.04 55.87
N GLU A 396 8.29 -8.14 54.62
CA GLU A 396 8.41 -9.33 53.76
C GLU A 396 9.63 -9.22 52.83
N VAL A 397 10.33 -10.33 52.57
CA VAL A 397 11.46 -10.39 51.61
C VAL A 397 11.30 -11.56 50.65
N THR A 398 11.55 -11.33 49.35
CA THR A 398 11.53 -12.37 48.31
C THR A 398 12.89 -12.52 47.61
N PHE A 399 13.32 -13.75 47.40
CA PHE A 399 14.47 -14.14 46.57
C PHE A 399 13.99 -14.87 45.32
N SER A 400 14.60 -14.64 44.15
CA SER A 400 14.21 -15.25 42.88
C SER A 400 15.42 -15.64 42.03
N ILE A 401 15.23 -16.64 41.16
CA ILE A 401 16.18 -17.05 40.13
C ILE A 401 15.49 -17.33 38.79
N ARG A 402 16.27 -17.41 37.71
CA ARG A 402 15.85 -18.04 36.45
C ARG A 402 16.84 -19.12 36.04
N ALA A 403 16.34 -20.19 35.45
CA ALA A 403 17.17 -21.32 35.04
C ALA A 403 16.66 -21.97 33.75
N GLY A 404 17.60 -22.40 32.92
CA GLY A 404 17.40 -23.16 31.68
C GLY A 404 17.85 -24.61 31.80
N GLY A 405 17.63 -25.40 30.75
CA GLY A 405 17.95 -26.84 30.66
C GLY A 405 16.75 -27.71 30.28
N SER A 406 16.99 -29.00 30.01
CA SER A 406 15.94 -29.95 29.64
C SER A 406 14.86 -30.02 30.72
N ARG A 407 13.59 -29.91 30.30
CA ARG A 407 12.44 -29.99 31.21
C ARG A 407 12.14 -31.45 31.60
N PRO A 408 11.54 -31.70 32.78
CA PRO A 408 11.18 -30.73 33.81
C PRO A 408 12.39 -30.27 34.65
N LEU A 409 12.42 -28.99 35.02
CA LEU A 409 13.34 -28.46 36.02
C LEU A 409 12.71 -28.57 37.41
N THR A 410 13.51 -28.95 38.40
CA THR A 410 13.12 -28.97 39.82
C THR A 410 13.97 -27.99 40.60
N TYR A 411 13.32 -27.21 41.48
CA TYR A 411 13.98 -26.19 42.30
C TYR A 411 13.99 -26.61 43.76
N GLN A 412 15.01 -26.18 44.49
CA GLN A 412 15.08 -26.33 45.93
C GLN A 412 15.85 -25.16 46.54
N TRP A 413 15.14 -24.28 47.24
CA TRP A 413 15.78 -23.22 48.01
C TRP A 413 16.41 -23.76 49.29
N GLN A 414 17.55 -23.18 49.64
CA GLN A 414 18.29 -23.45 50.87
C GLN A 414 18.47 -22.16 51.66
N ARG A 415 18.30 -22.26 52.98
CA ARG A 415 18.68 -21.25 53.96
C ARG A 415 19.88 -21.76 54.76
N ASP A 416 20.96 -21.00 54.79
CA ASP A 416 22.19 -21.34 55.51
C ASP A 416 22.72 -22.75 55.18
N GLY A 417 22.57 -23.13 53.91
CA GLY A 417 22.97 -24.42 53.36
C GLY A 417 21.98 -25.58 53.56
N ALA A 418 20.88 -25.38 54.31
CA ALA A 418 19.84 -26.38 54.56
C ALA A 418 18.60 -26.17 53.69
N ASN A 419 17.99 -27.26 53.18
CA ASN A 419 16.77 -27.17 52.36
C ASN A 419 15.61 -26.56 53.14
N ILE A 420 14.93 -25.58 52.53
CA ILE A 420 13.69 -25.02 53.04
C ILE A 420 12.53 -25.91 52.55
N ALA A 421 11.76 -26.46 53.47
CA ALA A 421 10.67 -27.38 53.15
C ALA A 421 9.61 -26.69 52.26
N GLY A 422 9.23 -27.33 51.15
CA GLY A 422 8.21 -26.82 50.22
C GLY A 422 8.66 -25.68 49.31
N ALA A 423 9.88 -25.16 49.46
CA ALA A 423 10.40 -24.07 48.63
C ALA A 423 10.96 -24.59 47.29
N THR A 424 10.06 -25.10 46.45
CA THR A 424 10.39 -25.76 45.17
C THR A 424 9.96 -24.95 43.93
N ALA A 425 9.73 -23.65 44.10
CA ALA A 425 9.47 -22.70 43.02
C ALA A 425 10.75 -21.93 42.64
N ALA A 426 10.69 -21.18 41.53
CA ALA A 426 11.77 -20.30 41.10
C ALA A 426 12.00 -19.09 42.03
N SER A 427 11.08 -18.84 42.98
CA SER A 427 11.20 -17.83 44.03
C SER A 427 10.88 -18.38 45.43
N TYR A 428 11.36 -17.69 46.46
CA TYR A 428 11.10 -17.96 47.88
C TYR A 428 10.86 -16.66 48.65
N THR A 429 9.80 -16.62 49.45
CA THR A 429 9.36 -15.46 50.22
C THR A 429 9.39 -15.75 51.71
N LEU A 430 9.84 -14.76 52.50
CA LEU A 430 9.86 -14.75 53.95
C LEU A 430 8.92 -13.65 54.46
N ASP A 431 7.76 -14.03 55.00
CA ASP A 431 6.64 -13.11 55.28
C ASP A 431 6.89 -12.10 56.41
N GLN A 432 7.63 -12.50 57.45
CA GLN A 432 7.95 -11.63 58.58
C GLN A 432 9.42 -11.78 58.95
N VAL A 433 10.22 -10.83 58.50
CA VAL A 433 11.63 -10.77 58.85
C VAL A 433 11.81 -10.27 60.28
N SER A 434 12.60 -10.99 61.08
CA SER A 434 12.96 -10.61 62.44
C SER A 434 14.46 -10.28 62.50
N LEU A 435 14.89 -9.60 63.57
CA LEU A 435 16.33 -9.34 63.79
C LEU A 435 17.17 -10.62 63.90
N ALA A 436 16.55 -11.78 64.14
CA ALA A 436 17.24 -13.07 64.16
C ALA A 436 17.55 -13.63 62.75
N ASP A 437 16.94 -13.06 61.70
CA ASP A 437 17.19 -13.44 60.31
C ASP A 437 18.38 -12.69 59.69
N ASP A 438 18.97 -11.73 60.41
CA ASP A 438 20.14 -10.97 59.95
C ASP A 438 21.34 -11.87 59.67
N GLY A 439 21.94 -11.67 58.49
CA GLY A 439 23.09 -12.43 58.02
C GLY A 439 22.76 -13.80 57.42
N SER A 440 21.50 -14.27 57.48
CA SER A 440 21.09 -15.53 56.84
C SER A 440 21.32 -15.48 55.33
N THR A 441 21.65 -16.65 54.78
CA THR A 441 22.04 -16.84 53.39
C THR A 441 21.03 -17.69 52.64
N PHE A 442 20.73 -17.33 51.40
CA PHE A 442 19.76 -17.98 50.53
C PHE A 442 20.38 -18.36 49.20
N ARG A 443 20.14 -19.59 48.73
CA ARG A 443 20.53 -20.06 47.39
C ARG A 443 19.53 -21.08 46.86
N CYS A 444 19.45 -21.24 45.54
CA CYS A 444 18.57 -22.21 44.89
C CYS A 444 19.39 -23.29 44.16
N LEU A 445 19.00 -24.55 44.30
CA LEU A 445 19.51 -25.66 43.51
C LEU A 445 18.50 -25.99 42.41
N VAL A 446 18.97 -26.15 41.18
CA VAL A 446 18.13 -26.51 40.03
C VAL A 446 18.61 -27.84 39.47
N ARG A 447 17.70 -28.79 39.23
CA ARG A 447 18.02 -30.16 38.77
C ARG A 447 17.09 -30.64 37.65
N ASN A 448 17.62 -31.50 36.79
CA ASN A 448 16.86 -32.34 35.86
C ASN A 448 17.57 -33.71 35.70
N ALA A 449 17.17 -34.51 34.70
CA ALA A 449 17.75 -35.82 34.40
C ALA A 449 19.24 -35.78 34.00
N GLU A 450 19.69 -34.66 33.43
CA GLU A 450 21.02 -34.45 32.86
C GLU A 450 22.00 -33.83 33.89
N GLY A 451 21.50 -33.36 35.03
CA GLY A 451 22.34 -32.94 36.16
C GLY A 451 21.73 -31.83 37.01
N ALA A 452 22.60 -30.98 37.57
CA ALA A 452 22.22 -29.92 38.49
C ALA A 452 23.12 -28.69 38.36
N ASP A 453 22.57 -27.52 38.72
CA ASP A 453 23.27 -26.26 38.95
C ASP A 453 22.84 -25.62 40.28
N THR A 454 23.65 -24.72 40.84
CA THR A 454 23.42 -24.07 42.14
C THR A 454 23.70 -22.58 42.06
N SER A 455 22.78 -21.77 42.54
CA SER A 455 22.90 -20.31 42.46
C SER A 455 24.03 -19.78 43.34
N ARG A 456 24.47 -18.55 43.05
CA ARG A 456 25.21 -17.72 44.01
C ARG A 456 24.39 -17.50 45.28
N VAL A 457 25.09 -17.17 46.36
CA VAL A 457 24.47 -16.93 47.66
C VAL A 457 23.98 -15.48 47.75
N ALA A 458 22.70 -15.30 48.03
CA ALA A 458 22.11 -14.03 48.44
C ALA A 458 22.09 -13.92 49.97
N ARG A 459 22.32 -12.73 50.53
CA ARG A 459 22.33 -12.49 51.98
C ARG A 459 21.20 -11.55 52.40
N LEU A 460 20.54 -11.88 53.50
CA LEU A 460 19.54 -11.02 54.14
C LEU A 460 20.21 -10.19 55.23
N TYR A 461 20.00 -8.88 55.19
CA TYR A 461 20.37 -7.95 56.26
C TYR A 461 19.10 -7.39 56.92
N VAL A 462 19.04 -7.38 58.25
CA VAL A 462 17.85 -6.92 59.00
C VAL A 462 18.18 -5.79 59.95
N THR A 463 17.40 -4.71 59.89
CA THR A 463 17.58 -3.52 60.74
C THR A 463 16.42 -3.28 61.70
N ALA A 464 16.72 -2.63 62.84
CA ALA A 464 15.73 -2.15 63.81
C ALA A 464 15.09 -0.81 63.41
N ASN A 465 15.71 -0.09 62.46
CA ASN A 465 15.25 1.19 61.91
C ASN A 465 13.94 1.02 61.11
N ARG A 466 13.10 2.05 61.04
CA ARG A 466 11.83 2.02 60.31
C ARG A 466 11.90 2.91 59.09
N ARG A 467 11.05 2.64 58.08
CA ARG A 467 11.03 3.45 56.87
C ARG A 467 10.44 4.85 57.14
N PRO A 468 10.96 5.90 56.48
CA PRO A 468 10.41 7.24 56.59
C PRO A 468 8.99 7.36 56.01
N GLN A 469 8.29 8.45 56.35
CA GLN A 469 6.92 8.76 55.94
C GLN A 469 6.87 10.01 55.06
N PRO A 470 7.02 9.88 53.74
CA PRO A 470 6.85 10.99 52.81
C PRO A 470 5.38 11.38 52.63
N ARG A 471 5.16 12.66 52.32
CA ARG A 471 3.85 13.28 52.07
C ARG A 471 3.95 14.32 50.95
N ILE A 472 3.12 14.16 49.92
CA ILE A 472 2.94 15.13 48.84
C ILE A 472 1.93 16.21 49.29
N ILE A 473 2.30 17.49 49.14
CA ILE A 473 1.51 18.70 49.47
C ILE A 473 0.88 19.27 48.20
N LEU A 474 1.63 19.36 47.11
CA LEU A 474 1.13 19.78 45.80
C LEU A 474 1.35 18.65 44.77
N PRO A 475 0.37 18.44 43.87
CA PRO A 475 -0.90 19.17 43.73
C PRO A 475 -1.94 18.77 44.79
N GLN A 476 -2.56 19.75 45.48
CA GLN A 476 -3.39 19.50 46.67
C GLN A 476 -4.83 19.08 46.35
N ASN A 477 -5.35 19.49 45.17
CA ASN A 477 -6.72 19.22 44.69
C ASN A 477 -6.83 19.04 43.17
N ALA A 478 -5.74 19.21 42.40
CA ALA A 478 -5.80 18.99 40.97
C ALA A 478 -5.87 17.47 40.72
N THR A 479 -6.92 17.06 40.02
CA THR A 479 -7.08 15.69 39.53
C THR A 479 -6.96 15.63 38.01
N THR A 480 -6.90 16.80 37.33
CA THR A 480 -6.81 16.84 35.88
C THR A 480 -5.72 17.75 35.33
N PHE A 481 -5.30 17.52 34.07
CA PHE A 481 -4.36 18.35 33.33
C PHE A 481 -4.80 18.55 31.86
N GLN A 482 -4.31 19.62 31.24
CA GLN A 482 -4.35 19.89 29.80
C GLN A 482 -2.92 19.93 29.24
N ALA A 483 -2.78 19.72 27.93
CA ALA A 483 -1.49 19.84 27.28
C ALA A 483 -1.01 21.30 27.28
N GLY A 484 0.24 21.50 27.70
CA GLY A 484 0.88 22.78 27.98
C GLY A 484 0.56 23.39 29.35
N ASP A 485 -0.09 22.65 30.26
CA ASP A 485 -0.20 23.08 31.66
C ASP A 485 1.17 23.05 32.36
N LEU A 486 1.41 23.99 33.26
CA LEU A 486 2.56 23.97 34.16
C LEU A 486 2.15 23.35 35.50
N ILE A 487 2.61 22.13 35.77
CA ILE A 487 2.24 21.38 36.98
C ILE A 487 3.32 21.55 38.04
N HIS A 488 2.91 22.01 39.23
CA HIS A 488 3.79 22.16 40.39
C HIS A 488 3.66 20.97 41.35
N PHE A 489 4.79 20.49 41.88
CA PHE A 489 4.85 19.50 42.95
C PHE A 489 5.58 20.05 44.18
N GLN A 490 5.17 19.59 45.36
CA GLN A 490 5.77 19.94 46.65
C GLN A 490 5.51 18.85 47.67
N GLY A 491 6.43 18.62 48.61
CA GLY A 491 6.29 17.56 49.62
C GLY A 491 7.30 17.63 50.75
N THR A 492 7.11 16.77 51.73
CA THR A 492 7.86 16.69 53.00
C THR A 492 7.94 15.25 53.47
N ALA A 493 8.86 14.90 54.38
CA ALA A 493 8.86 13.58 55.01
C ALA A 493 9.20 13.64 56.51
N THR A 494 8.70 12.66 57.26
CA THR A 494 9.05 12.45 58.67
C THR A 494 9.48 11.02 58.90
N ASP A 495 10.47 10.80 59.74
CA ASP A 495 10.92 9.49 60.16
C ASP A 495 10.64 9.28 61.67
N PRO A 496 10.22 8.09 62.14
CA PRO A 496 9.91 7.86 63.55
C PRO A 496 11.12 8.01 64.49
N GLU A 497 12.32 7.77 63.99
CA GLU A 497 13.58 7.83 64.73
C GLU A 497 14.28 9.19 64.56
N GLU A 498 14.21 9.80 63.36
CA GLU A 498 14.92 11.06 63.04
C GLU A 498 14.03 12.33 63.09
N GLY A 499 12.71 12.20 63.18
CA GLY A 499 11.79 13.35 63.16
C GLY A 499 11.61 13.91 61.75
N ASN A 500 11.68 15.23 61.54
CA ASN A 500 11.50 15.81 60.21
C ASN A 500 12.77 15.60 59.36
N LEU A 501 12.61 14.99 58.19
CA LEU A 501 13.70 14.82 57.25
C LEU A 501 13.92 16.09 56.42
N GLY A 502 15.19 16.48 56.24
CA GLY A 502 15.58 17.61 55.40
C GLY A 502 15.44 17.31 53.90
N VAL A 503 15.49 18.34 53.04
CA VAL A 503 15.29 18.17 51.58
C VAL A 503 16.29 17.21 50.92
N GLN A 504 17.48 17.03 51.50
CA GLN A 504 18.50 16.10 51.02
C GLN A 504 18.08 14.62 51.15
N ALA A 505 17.09 14.35 52.02
CA ALA A 505 16.50 13.02 52.18
C ALA A 505 15.35 12.77 51.18
N LEU A 506 14.94 13.76 50.39
CA LEU A 506 13.81 13.65 49.46
C LEU A 506 14.32 13.45 48.03
N SER A 507 13.62 12.62 47.26
CA SER A 507 13.76 12.54 45.81
C SER A 507 12.40 12.47 45.14
N TRP A 508 12.26 13.18 44.02
CA TRP A 508 11.06 13.17 43.20
C TRP A 508 11.26 12.36 41.93
N ARG A 509 10.19 11.69 41.51
CA ARG A 509 10.06 11.11 40.18
C ARG A 509 8.66 11.43 39.66
N VAL A 510 8.49 11.69 38.38
CA VAL A 510 7.17 11.85 37.76
C VAL A 510 7.12 10.90 36.60
N ASP A 511 6.13 10.02 36.63
CA ASP A 511 5.85 9.10 35.54
C ASP A 511 4.58 9.55 34.81
N TRP A 512 4.53 9.33 33.51
CA TRP A 512 3.37 9.53 32.67
C TRP A 512 2.91 8.16 32.18
N HIS A 513 1.76 7.76 32.67
CA HIS A 513 1.11 6.49 32.46
C HIS A 513 0.15 6.52 31.28
N HIS A 514 -0.14 5.35 30.75
CA HIS A 514 -1.21 5.06 29.82
C HIS A 514 -1.34 3.54 29.65
N ASP A 515 -2.52 3.04 29.28
CA ASP A 515 -2.79 1.60 29.17
C ASP A 515 -2.16 0.80 30.34
N GLN A 516 -1.15 -0.03 30.06
CA GLN A 516 -0.45 -0.86 31.05
C GLN A 516 1.00 -0.43 31.34
N HIS A 517 1.50 0.71 30.82
CA HIS A 517 2.88 1.14 31.08
C HIS A 517 3.07 2.65 31.30
N THR A 518 4.32 3.05 31.55
CA THR A 518 4.67 4.39 32.06
C THR A 518 5.97 4.93 31.46
N HIS A 519 6.07 6.25 31.39
CA HIS A 519 7.24 7.01 30.96
C HIS A 519 7.77 7.91 32.06
N PRO A 520 9.08 8.04 32.26
CA PRO A 520 9.60 9.03 33.18
C PRO A 520 9.58 10.43 32.55
N VAL A 521 8.79 11.34 33.13
CA VAL A 521 8.81 12.79 32.87
C VAL A 521 9.94 13.45 33.66
N LEU A 522 10.16 12.94 34.87
CA LEU A 522 11.24 13.34 35.77
C LEU A 522 11.80 12.05 36.38
N THR A 523 13.00 11.63 35.98
CA THR A 523 13.59 10.32 36.32
C THR A 523 14.00 10.20 37.80
N SER A 524 14.69 11.21 38.34
CA SER A 524 15.03 11.32 39.77
C SER A 524 15.54 12.72 40.05
N LEU A 525 14.90 13.45 40.95
CA LEU A 525 15.31 14.79 41.38
C LEU A 525 15.52 14.82 42.89
N PRO A 526 16.72 14.45 43.37
CA PRO A 526 17.05 14.44 44.78
C PRO A 526 17.29 15.86 45.31
N GLY A 527 17.11 16.05 46.62
CA GLY A 527 17.57 17.25 47.31
C GLY A 527 16.63 18.45 47.26
N VAL A 528 15.40 18.30 46.76
CA VAL A 528 14.43 19.39 46.60
C VAL A 528 13.08 19.12 47.28
N ALA A 529 12.48 20.16 47.86
CA ALA A 529 11.14 20.10 48.45
C ALA A 529 10.01 20.27 47.42
N SER A 530 10.31 20.88 46.27
CA SER A 530 9.33 21.29 45.26
C SER A 530 9.96 21.49 43.89
N GLY A 531 9.14 21.44 42.86
CA GLY A 531 9.52 21.74 41.48
C GLY A 531 8.29 21.88 40.58
N PHE A 532 8.51 21.88 39.27
CA PHE A 532 7.44 21.89 38.29
C PHE A 532 7.88 21.22 36.99
N TRP A 533 6.91 20.86 36.14
CA TRP A 533 7.13 20.49 34.75
C TRP A 533 6.01 21.05 33.87
N GLU A 534 6.26 21.21 32.58
CA GLU A 534 5.24 21.55 31.60
C GLU A 534 4.73 20.27 30.94
N VAL A 535 3.42 20.12 30.81
CA VAL A 535 2.80 19.02 30.06
C VAL A 535 3.09 19.24 28.57
N PRO A 536 3.71 18.30 27.85
CA PRO A 536 4.02 18.47 26.43
C PRO A 536 2.76 18.74 25.59
N ARG A 537 2.90 19.63 24.60
CA ARG A 537 1.86 19.86 23.57
C ARG A 537 2.00 18.95 22.36
N ILE A 538 3.14 18.29 22.21
CA ILE A 538 3.46 17.39 21.10
C ILE A 538 3.82 16.05 21.72
N ASN A 539 3.02 15.01 21.48
CA ASN A 539 3.34 13.62 21.80
C ASN A 539 2.14 12.75 21.39
N GLU A 540 2.01 11.64 22.10
CA GLU A 540 0.86 10.77 22.25
C GLU A 540 -0.51 11.38 22.04
N THR A 541 -1.31 10.66 21.28
CA THR A 541 -2.63 11.06 20.85
C THR A 541 -3.77 10.21 21.39
N ASP A 542 -3.46 9.09 22.07
CA ASP A 542 -4.42 8.22 22.75
C ASP A 542 -5.04 8.88 23.99
N PRO A 543 -6.35 8.70 24.23
CA PRO A 543 -6.98 9.19 25.43
C PRO A 543 -6.61 8.46 26.73
N ASP A 544 -6.16 7.21 26.75
CA ASP A 544 -5.95 6.48 28.02
C ASP A 544 -4.62 6.84 28.70
N VAL A 545 -4.42 8.08 29.14
CA VAL A 545 -3.15 8.52 29.74
C VAL A 545 -3.36 9.16 31.12
N TRP A 546 -2.34 9.24 31.99
CA TRP A 546 -2.36 10.01 33.24
C TRP A 546 -0.93 10.30 33.74
N TYR A 547 -0.71 11.26 34.64
CA TYR A 547 0.59 11.41 35.33
C TYR A 547 0.52 10.85 36.74
N ARG A 548 1.63 10.27 37.22
CA ARG A 548 1.84 9.86 38.60
C ARG A 548 3.13 10.48 39.15
N ILE A 549 2.98 11.27 40.20
CA ILE A 549 4.05 12.01 40.86
C ILE A 549 4.47 11.21 42.07
N TYR A 550 5.71 10.73 42.10
CA TYR A 550 6.31 9.98 43.20
C TYR A 550 7.18 10.88 44.09
N LEU A 551 7.07 10.68 45.40
CA LEU A 551 7.98 11.24 46.39
C LEU A 551 8.59 10.10 47.20
N THR A 552 9.90 9.93 47.06
CA THR A 552 10.71 9.03 47.89
C THR A 552 11.39 9.81 48.99
N ALA A 553 11.34 9.29 50.21
CA ALA A 553 12.17 9.75 51.31
C ALA A 553 13.14 8.64 51.73
N THR A 554 14.39 8.99 52.03
CA THR A 554 15.44 8.08 52.50
C THR A 554 16.07 8.64 53.77
N ASP A 555 16.09 7.86 54.84
CA ASP A 555 16.72 8.26 56.11
C ASP A 555 18.25 8.13 56.09
N ALA A 556 18.94 8.52 57.18
CA ALA A 556 20.39 8.49 57.23
C ALA A 556 20.99 7.07 57.35
N GLN A 557 20.16 6.04 57.55
CA GLN A 557 20.58 4.62 57.54
C GLN A 557 20.25 3.93 56.22
N GLY A 558 19.70 4.65 55.24
CA GLY A 558 19.45 4.18 53.89
C GLY A 558 18.11 3.47 53.67
N LEU A 559 17.18 3.48 54.65
CA LEU A 559 15.84 2.97 54.40
C LEU A 559 15.02 4.03 53.68
N SER A 560 14.23 3.58 52.71
CA SER A 560 13.41 4.47 51.89
C SER A 560 11.93 4.06 51.84
N LYS A 561 11.06 5.04 51.62
CA LYS A 561 9.64 4.83 51.31
C LYS A 561 9.22 5.79 50.20
N THR A 562 8.26 5.36 49.38
CA THR A 562 7.71 6.16 48.29
C THR A 562 6.19 6.28 48.43
N VAL A 563 5.64 7.48 48.20
CA VAL A 563 4.19 7.73 48.00
C VAL A 563 3.97 8.38 46.64
N TYR A 564 2.72 8.41 46.17
CA TYR A 564 2.40 9.05 44.88
C TYR A 564 1.06 9.81 44.85
N HIS A 565 0.90 10.67 43.84
CA HIS A 565 -0.34 11.39 43.49
C HIS A 565 -0.59 11.31 41.97
N GLU A 566 -1.84 11.20 41.52
CA GLU A 566 -2.18 11.03 40.09
C GLU A 566 -2.96 12.23 39.50
N LEU A 567 -2.74 12.51 38.21
CA LEU A 567 -3.42 13.54 37.41
C LEU A 567 -3.93 12.95 36.10
N PHE A 568 -5.21 13.09 35.80
CA PHE A 568 -5.85 12.55 34.60
C PHE A 568 -6.09 13.63 33.53
N PRO A 569 -6.05 13.32 32.24
CA PRO A 569 -6.28 14.30 31.17
C PRO A 569 -7.72 14.85 31.17
N ASP A 570 -7.85 16.11 30.78
CA ASP A 570 -9.11 16.74 30.38
C ASP A 570 -9.27 16.65 28.85
N PHE A 571 -10.41 16.12 28.39
CA PHE A 571 -10.62 15.76 26.98
C PHE A 571 -11.63 16.66 26.26
N ALA A 572 -11.46 16.76 24.94
CA ALA A 572 -12.47 17.19 23.99
C ALA A 572 -12.62 16.14 22.87
N HIS A 573 -13.77 16.12 22.22
CA HIS A 573 -14.01 15.31 21.02
C HIS A 573 -13.79 16.14 19.75
N ILE A 574 -13.06 15.57 18.81
CA ILE A 574 -12.89 16.11 17.46
C ILE A 574 -13.70 15.22 16.52
N ASN A 575 -14.73 15.80 15.90
CA ASN A 575 -15.55 15.12 14.91
C ASN A 575 -15.00 15.44 13.52
N PHE A 576 -14.72 14.41 12.74
CA PHE A 576 -14.29 14.54 11.36
C PHE A 576 -15.44 14.17 10.43
N GLN A 577 -15.70 15.02 9.45
CA GLN A 577 -16.76 14.82 8.47
C GLN A 577 -16.27 15.13 7.06
N ALA A 578 -16.92 14.57 6.06
CA ALA A 578 -16.69 14.93 4.67
C ALA A 578 -17.99 14.89 3.89
N ASN A 579 -18.01 15.58 2.75
CA ASN A 579 -19.09 15.51 1.77
C ASN A 579 -19.11 14.19 0.96
N ALA A 580 -18.23 13.23 1.31
CA ALA A 580 -18.06 11.95 0.63
C ALA A 580 -17.58 10.87 1.63
N PRO A 581 -17.82 9.57 1.35
CA PRO A 581 -17.39 8.45 2.19
C PRO A 581 -15.89 8.16 2.02
N ILE A 582 -15.06 9.11 2.45
CA ILE A 582 -13.59 9.07 2.30
C ILE A 582 -12.89 8.68 3.61
N THR A 583 -11.64 8.27 3.49
CA THR A 583 -10.72 8.11 4.63
C THR A 583 -9.96 9.41 4.89
N LEU A 584 -9.59 9.63 6.15
CA LEU A 584 -8.67 10.68 6.57
C LEU A 584 -7.53 10.05 7.37
N ASN A 585 -6.28 10.41 7.08
CA ASN A 585 -5.18 10.07 7.96
C ASN A 585 -5.21 11.03 9.17
N VAL A 586 -5.42 10.47 10.35
CA VAL A 586 -5.41 11.15 11.65
C VAL A 586 -4.26 10.57 12.45
N ASP A 587 -3.20 11.36 12.64
CA ASP A 587 -1.99 10.99 13.39
C ASP A 587 -1.33 9.68 12.92
N GLY A 588 -1.28 9.48 11.59
CA GLY A 588 -0.68 8.28 10.97
C GLY A 588 -1.70 7.19 10.66
N ALA A 589 -2.88 7.18 11.28
CA ALA A 589 -3.89 6.15 11.09
C ALA A 589 -5.02 6.59 10.15
N LEU A 590 -5.36 5.77 9.15
CA LEU A 590 -6.51 6.00 8.28
C LEU A 590 -7.82 5.76 9.05
N ARG A 591 -8.72 6.74 9.01
CA ARG A 591 -10.05 6.70 9.64
C ARG A 591 -11.12 6.94 8.59
N GLN A 592 -12.11 6.06 8.51
CA GLN A 592 -13.26 6.24 7.62
C GLN A 592 -14.21 7.30 8.16
N LEU A 593 -14.62 8.25 7.31
CA LEU A 593 -15.48 9.35 7.73
C LEU A 593 -16.98 9.03 7.55
N PRO A 594 -17.86 9.50 8.47
CA PRO A 594 -17.55 10.33 9.62
C PRO A 594 -16.85 9.56 10.75
N ALA A 595 -15.87 10.22 11.39
CA ALA A 595 -15.11 9.67 12.51
C ALA A 595 -15.14 10.63 13.69
N GLN A 596 -14.96 10.11 14.91
CA GLN A 596 -14.78 10.91 16.11
C GLN A 596 -13.52 10.44 16.82
N VAL A 597 -12.72 11.38 17.29
CA VAL A 597 -11.55 11.09 18.11
C VAL A 597 -11.63 11.89 19.41
N LYS A 598 -11.42 11.19 20.53
CA LYS A 598 -11.27 11.79 21.86
C LYS A 598 -9.81 12.20 22.03
N SER A 599 -9.56 13.44 22.45
CA SER A 599 -8.22 14.01 22.48
C SER A 599 -8.01 14.91 23.69
N ILE A 600 -6.80 14.92 24.25
CA ILE A 600 -6.43 15.80 25.37
C ILE A 600 -6.47 17.25 24.89
N LYS A 601 -7.12 18.13 25.64
CA LYS A 601 -7.19 19.56 25.29
C LYS A 601 -5.80 20.17 25.19
N GLY A 602 -5.56 20.96 24.14
CA GLY A 602 -4.30 21.65 23.89
C GLY A 602 -3.19 20.80 23.25
N LEU A 603 -3.45 19.52 22.97
CA LEU A 603 -2.51 18.58 22.36
C LEU A 603 -2.46 18.79 20.85
N GLN A 604 -1.28 18.77 20.24
CA GLN A 604 -1.11 18.91 18.80
C GLN A 604 -1.55 17.64 18.09
N ARG A 605 -2.30 17.80 17.00
CA ARG A 605 -2.77 16.74 16.12
C ARG A 605 -2.31 17.03 14.69
N VAL A 606 -2.07 15.97 13.94
CA VAL A 606 -1.68 16.02 12.53
C VAL A 606 -2.72 15.29 11.70
N LEU A 607 -3.32 15.98 10.75
CA LEU A 607 -4.20 15.40 9.76
C LEU A 607 -3.51 15.43 8.41
N LEU A 608 -3.70 14.39 7.61
CA LEU A 608 -3.32 14.37 6.21
C LEU A 608 -4.50 13.90 5.38
N ALA A 609 -5.05 14.80 4.58
CA ALA A 609 -6.08 14.47 3.60
C ALA A 609 -5.43 13.78 2.39
N PRO A 610 -5.80 12.53 2.04
CA PRO A 610 -5.34 11.91 0.81
C PRO A 610 -5.73 12.77 -0.41
N GLU A 611 -4.78 12.97 -1.32
CA GLU A 611 -5.01 13.85 -2.48
C GLU A 611 -6.12 13.33 -3.39
N VAL A 612 -6.15 12.02 -3.58
CA VAL A 612 -7.10 11.30 -4.42
C VAL A 612 -7.51 10.02 -3.72
N GLN A 613 -8.79 9.68 -3.76
CA GLN A 613 -9.36 8.45 -3.22
C GLN A 613 -10.37 7.87 -4.21
N ILE A 614 -10.37 6.56 -4.41
CA ILE A 614 -11.36 5.88 -5.25
C ILE A 614 -12.38 5.24 -4.32
N VAL A 615 -13.65 5.64 -4.45
CA VAL A 615 -14.74 5.06 -3.67
C VAL A 615 -15.88 4.66 -4.60
N GLY A 616 -16.07 3.35 -4.74
CA GLY A 616 -16.97 2.78 -5.75
C GLY A 616 -16.53 3.17 -7.17
N ASP A 617 -17.49 3.58 -8.00
CA ASP A 617 -17.24 4.02 -9.38
C ASP A 617 -16.92 5.52 -9.45
N SER A 618 -16.17 6.06 -8.50
CA SER A 618 -15.87 7.50 -8.47
C SER A 618 -14.51 7.78 -7.86
N ILE A 619 -13.81 8.72 -8.47
CA ILE A 619 -12.63 9.35 -7.90
C ILE A 619 -13.08 10.56 -7.09
N TYR A 620 -12.58 10.68 -5.88
CA TYR A 620 -12.71 11.83 -5.02
C TYR A 620 -11.34 12.49 -4.91
N TYR A 621 -11.24 13.78 -5.21
CA TYR A 621 -10.00 14.55 -5.04
C TYR A 621 -10.18 15.60 -3.96
N PHE A 622 -9.16 15.78 -3.12
CA PHE A 622 -9.21 16.76 -2.04
C PHE A 622 -9.28 18.17 -2.62
N GLU A 623 -10.33 18.92 -2.26
CA GLU A 623 -10.47 20.33 -2.65
C GLU A 623 -9.91 21.23 -1.55
N ALA A 624 -10.47 21.12 -0.35
CA ALA A 624 -10.14 21.96 0.78
C ALA A 624 -10.70 21.40 2.10
N TRP A 625 -10.17 21.91 3.21
CA TRP A 625 -10.81 21.85 4.52
C TRP A 625 -12.00 22.82 4.60
N ASP A 626 -12.88 22.66 5.58
CA ASP A 626 -14.04 23.54 5.80
C ASP A 626 -13.67 25.02 6.06
N ASP A 627 -12.44 25.30 6.48
CA ASP A 627 -11.91 26.67 6.63
C ASP A 627 -11.35 27.27 5.34
N GLY A 628 -11.45 26.53 4.22
CA GLY A 628 -10.99 26.94 2.90
C GLY A 628 -9.51 26.65 2.62
N SER A 629 -8.77 26.08 3.58
CA SER A 629 -7.37 25.69 3.35
C SER A 629 -7.26 24.56 2.33
N THR A 630 -6.35 24.70 1.37
CA THR A 630 -6.06 23.69 0.33
C THR A 630 -4.81 22.86 0.64
N GLN A 631 -4.11 23.14 1.75
CA GLN A 631 -2.99 22.30 2.16
C GLN A 631 -3.49 20.97 2.69
N ARG A 632 -3.02 19.86 2.11
CA ARG A 632 -3.45 18.50 2.49
C ARG A 632 -3.11 18.14 3.92
N GLN A 633 -1.99 18.65 4.41
CA GLN A 633 -1.61 18.49 5.81
C GLN A 633 -2.19 19.62 6.66
N LYS A 634 -2.75 19.27 7.81
CA LYS A 634 -3.25 20.22 8.81
C LYS A 634 -2.69 19.86 10.17
N ILE A 635 -1.97 20.81 10.77
CA ILE A 635 -1.43 20.70 12.13
C ILE A 635 -2.20 21.69 12.99
N PHE A 636 -2.77 21.24 14.09
CA PHE A 636 -3.55 22.08 14.99
C PHE A 636 -3.49 21.55 16.43
N TYR A 637 -3.83 22.37 17.41
CA TYR A 637 -4.00 21.93 18.80
C TYR A 637 -5.46 21.59 19.07
N THR A 638 -5.71 20.47 19.75
CA THR A 638 -7.03 20.04 20.20
C THR A 638 -7.73 21.18 20.93
N PRO A 639 -8.90 21.63 20.44
CA PRO A 639 -9.61 22.74 21.05
C PRO A 639 -10.07 22.45 22.48
N LEU A 640 -10.33 23.51 23.26
CA LEU A 640 -10.81 23.38 24.63
C LEU A 640 -12.26 22.87 24.74
N GLN A 641 -12.97 22.79 23.61
CA GLN A 641 -14.36 22.34 23.49
C GLN A 641 -14.49 21.40 22.30
N ASP A 642 -15.50 20.52 22.32
CA ASP A 642 -15.78 19.62 21.22
C ASP A 642 -15.95 20.40 19.91
N THR A 643 -15.28 19.95 18.85
CA THR A 643 -15.18 20.68 17.58
C THR A 643 -15.39 19.73 16.41
N THR A 644 -15.89 20.26 15.30
CA THR A 644 -16.03 19.53 14.04
C THR A 644 -15.08 20.10 12.99
N ILE A 645 -14.31 19.23 12.34
CA ILE A 645 -13.45 19.55 11.20
C ILE A 645 -14.01 18.81 9.99
N GLY A 646 -14.47 19.56 8.98
CA GLY A 646 -14.91 18.96 7.73
C GLY A 646 -13.90 19.09 6.60
N LEU A 647 -14.08 18.19 5.63
CA LEU A 647 -13.33 18.11 4.39
C LEU A 647 -14.30 18.17 3.22
N ARG A 648 -13.85 18.83 2.16
CA ARG A 648 -14.51 18.80 0.86
C ARG A 648 -13.64 18.07 -0.14
N TYR A 649 -14.25 17.06 -0.75
CA TYR A 649 -13.73 16.36 -1.90
C TYR A 649 -14.62 16.66 -3.11
N GLY A 650 -13.98 16.96 -4.24
CA GLY A 650 -14.62 16.97 -5.53
C GLY A 650 -14.83 15.54 -6.00
N ARG A 651 -15.95 15.24 -6.63
CA ARG A 651 -16.29 13.90 -7.14
C ARG A 651 -16.23 13.87 -8.66
N VAL A 652 -15.55 12.86 -9.19
CA VAL A 652 -15.49 12.52 -10.60
C VAL A 652 -15.99 11.09 -10.77
N PRO A 653 -17.10 10.85 -11.48
CA PRO A 653 -17.51 9.50 -11.84
C PRO A 653 -16.44 8.83 -12.71
N LEU A 654 -16.09 7.58 -12.40
CA LEU A 654 -15.30 6.76 -13.30
C LEU A 654 -16.17 6.38 -14.51
N GLY A 655 -15.55 6.37 -15.68
CA GLY A 655 -16.13 5.83 -16.89
C GLY A 655 -16.42 4.33 -16.80
N THR A 656 -17.13 3.85 -17.81
CA THR A 656 -17.57 2.46 -18.00
C THR A 656 -16.90 1.80 -19.20
N GLY A 657 -15.80 2.40 -19.66
CA GLY A 657 -15.02 1.93 -20.79
C GLY A 657 -14.55 0.48 -20.63
N SER A 658 -14.37 -0.19 -21.76
CA SER A 658 -13.92 -1.58 -21.82
C SER A 658 -12.57 -1.77 -22.51
N GLY A 659 -11.99 -0.71 -23.09
CA GLY A 659 -10.74 -0.75 -23.85
C GLY A 659 -10.80 0.04 -25.16
N LEU A 660 -9.83 -0.16 -26.04
CA LEU A 660 -9.85 0.33 -27.43
C LEU A 660 -9.99 -0.85 -28.39
N PHE A 661 -10.68 -0.63 -29.50
CA PHE A 661 -10.78 -1.61 -30.57
C PHE A 661 -9.47 -1.61 -31.36
N ALA A 662 -8.82 -2.76 -31.46
CA ALA A 662 -7.50 -2.93 -32.05
C ALA A 662 -7.58 -3.78 -33.32
N GLN A 663 -6.93 -3.31 -34.38
CA GLN A 663 -6.71 -4.06 -35.61
C GLN A 663 -5.21 -4.31 -35.77
N TYR A 664 -4.84 -5.57 -35.93
CA TYR A 664 -3.46 -6.01 -36.07
C TYR A 664 -3.25 -6.51 -37.50
N PHE A 665 -2.26 -5.94 -38.18
CA PHE A 665 -2.00 -6.16 -39.60
C PHE A 665 -0.66 -6.87 -39.76
N TYR A 666 -0.61 -7.88 -40.64
CA TYR A 666 0.67 -8.20 -41.27
C TYR A 666 0.91 -7.19 -42.39
N ASP A 667 1.93 -6.36 -42.25
CA ASP A 667 2.08 -5.16 -43.06
C ASP A 667 3.55 -4.85 -43.38
N PRO A 668 4.15 -5.55 -44.36
CA PRO A 668 5.53 -5.31 -44.78
C PRO A 668 5.79 -3.90 -45.33
N ALA A 669 4.73 -3.19 -45.75
CA ALA A 669 4.83 -1.82 -46.25
C ALA A 669 4.75 -0.77 -45.13
N LEU A 670 4.32 -1.16 -43.92
CA LEU A 670 4.21 -0.32 -42.73
C LEU A 670 3.34 0.93 -42.94
N ASP A 671 2.32 0.81 -43.80
CA ASP A 671 1.43 1.90 -44.22
C ASP A 671 -0.07 1.57 -44.08
N PHE A 672 -0.38 0.46 -43.38
CA PHE A 672 -1.70 -0.14 -43.22
C PHE A 672 -2.35 -0.67 -44.51
N SER A 673 -1.56 -0.92 -45.56
CA SER A 673 -2.03 -1.62 -46.77
C SER A 673 -2.04 -3.15 -46.62
N GLY A 674 -1.42 -3.66 -45.56
CA GLY A 674 -1.39 -5.08 -45.18
C GLY A 674 -2.76 -5.69 -44.83
N GLN A 675 -2.78 -7.02 -44.64
CA GLN A 675 -3.99 -7.74 -44.26
C GLN A 675 -4.21 -7.68 -42.74
N VAL A 676 -5.43 -7.37 -42.30
CA VAL A 676 -5.85 -7.54 -40.90
C VAL A 676 -5.90 -9.03 -40.57
N LEU A 677 -5.14 -9.46 -39.57
CA LEU A 677 -5.05 -10.87 -39.13
C LEU A 677 -5.65 -11.10 -37.74
N LEU A 678 -5.77 -10.06 -36.92
CA LEU A 678 -6.39 -10.14 -35.60
C LEU A 678 -7.14 -8.84 -35.30
N GLU A 679 -8.37 -8.98 -34.77
CA GLU A 679 -9.17 -7.87 -34.25
C GLU A 679 -9.63 -8.22 -32.83
N ARG A 680 -9.49 -7.29 -31.89
CA ARG A 680 -9.97 -7.47 -30.52
C ARG A 680 -10.17 -6.14 -29.81
N THR A 681 -10.82 -6.17 -28.65
CA THR A 681 -10.79 -5.02 -27.73
C THR A 681 -9.64 -5.21 -26.77
N ASP A 682 -8.67 -4.30 -26.82
CA ASP A 682 -7.58 -4.25 -25.86
C ASP A 682 -7.99 -3.37 -24.69
N SER A 683 -8.02 -3.96 -23.49
CA SER A 683 -8.51 -3.30 -22.27
C SER A 683 -7.71 -2.05 -21.92
N VAL A 684 -6.41 -2.05 -22.23
CA VAL A 684 -5.48 -0.91 -22.15
C VAL A 684 -4.45 -1.05 -23.27
N VAL A 685 -3.78 0.04 -23.65
CA VAL A 685 -2.60 -0.04 -24.52
C VAL A 685 -1.34 0.06 -23.66
N ASN A 686 -0.80 -1.10 -23.29
CA ASN A 686 0.45 -1.25 -22.55
C ASN A 686 1.04 -2.62 -22.86
N PHE A 687 1.65 -2.75 -24.03
CA PHE A 687 2.15 -3.99 -24.58
C PHE A 687 3.67 -4.01 -24.61
N ARG A 688 4.24 -5.14 -24.18
CA ARG A 688 5.63 -5.50 -24.38
C ARG A 688 5.64 -6.91 -24.94
N TRP A 689 5.86 -7.02 -26.24
CA TRP A 689 5.99 -8.30 -26.91
C TRP A 689 7.45 -8.74 -27.00
N ASP A 690 8.41 -7.84 -26.74
CA ASP A 690 9.84 -8.11 -26.88
C ASP A 690 10.09 -8.76 -28.26
N ALA A 691 10.87 -9.84 -28.36
CA ALA A 691 11.11 -10.53 -29.64
C ALA A 691 9.91 -11.38 -30.15
N SER A 692 8.76 -11.32 -29.49
CA SER A 692 7.53 -12.02 -29.84
C SER A 692 6.58 -11.11 -30.64
N SER A 693 5.32 -11.53 -30.81
CA SER A 693 4.28 -10.76 -31.48
C SER A 693 2.98 -10.73 -30.65
N PRO A 694 2.00 -9.89 -31.03
CA PRO A 694 0.69 -9.82 -30.39
C PRO A 694 -0.10 -11.13 -30.32
N ASP A 695 0.15 -12.02 -31.29
CA ASP A 695 -0.31 -13.41 -31.32
C ASP A 695 0.63 -14.20 -32.25
N PRO A 696 1.58 -15.01 -31.73
CA PRO A 696 2.58 -15.69 -32.56
C PRO A 696 2.04 -16.68 -33.59
N ALA A 697 0.76 -17.07 -33.49
CA ALA A 697 0.13 -17.93 -34.48
C ALA A 697 -0.43 -17.16 -35.68
N LEU A 698 -0.72 -15.86 -35.52
CA LEU A 698 -1.38 -15.02 -36.52
C LEU A 698 -0.50 -13.85 -36.99
N ILE A 699 0.21 -13.20 -36.09
CA ILE A 699 1.03 -12.01 -36.34
C ILE A 699 2.51 -12.40 -36.29
N PRO A 700 3.33 -12.06 -37.29
CA PRO A 700 4.78 -12.27 -37.22
C PRO A 700 5.44 -11.37 -36.16
N SER A 701 6.63 -11.75 -35.69
CA SER A 701 7.41 -10.97 -34.72
C SER A 701 7.82 -9.59 -35.24
N ASP A 702 8.01 -9.45 -36.55
CA ASP A 702 8.43 -8.20 -37.19
C ASP A 702 7.46 -7.86 -38.33
N SER A 703 7.52 -6.61 -38.83
CA SER A 703 6.78 -6.16 -40.02
C SER A 703 5.26 -6.21 -39.85
N PHE A 704 4.79 -5.74 -38.71
CA PHE A 704 3.37 -5.63 -38.40
C PHE A 704 3.01 -4.20 -37.99
N THR A 705 1.76 -3.80 -38.23
CA THR A 705 1.22 -2.53 -37.75
C THR A 705 -0.01 -2.78 -36.90
N VAL A 706 -0.28 -1.89 -35.96
CA VAL A 706 -1.45 -1.96 -35.10
C VAL A 706 -2.15 -0.63 -35.07
N ARG A 707 -3.48 -0.65 -35.17
CA ARG A 707 -4.33 0.53 -35.06
C ARG A 707 -5.35 0.32 -33.94
N TRP A 708 -5.24 1.12 -32.89
CA TRP A 708 -6.24 1.24 -31.83
C TRP A 708 -7.19 2.40 -32.11
N LEU A 709 -8.49 2.14 -32.00
CA LEU A 709 -9.57 3.06 -32.28
C LEU A 709 -10.59 3.05 -31.15
N GLY A 710 -11.07 4.24 -30.79
CA GLY A 710 -12.16 4.38 -29.85
C GLY A 710 -12.35 5.80 -29.39
N GLU A 711 -12.80 5.94 -28.15
CA GLU A 711 -12.90 7.22 -27.46
C GLU A 711 -12.16 7.17 -26.12
N VAL A 712 -11.52 8.27 -25.75
CA VAL A 712 -11.00 8.48 -24.40
C VAL A 712 -11.92 9.44 -23.65
N GLN A 713 -12.27 9.09 -22.41
CA GLN A 713 -13.06 9.96 -21.53
C GLN A 713 -12.15 10.71 -20.58
N ALA A 714 -12.15 12.05 -20.65
CA ALA A 714 -11.44 12.88 -19.69
C ALA A 714 -12.10 12.82 -18.31
N LEU A 715 -11.29 12.67 -17.26
CA LEU A 715 -11.74 12.65 -15.87
C LEU A 715 -12.01 14.07 -15.34
N LEU A 716 -11.17 15.03 -15.70
CA LEU A 716 -11.20 16.40 -15.21
C LEU A 716 -11.23 17.37 -16.38
N THR A 717 -11.69 18.59 -16.13
CA THR A 717 -11.50 19.69 -17.08
C THR A 717 -10.10 20.23 -16.85
N ASP A 718 -9.17 19.89 -17.73
CA ASP A 718 -7.75 20.21 -17.57
C ASP A 718 -7.00 20.07 -18.91
N THR A 719 -5.77 20.54 -18.94
CA THR A 719 -4.81 20.17 -19.98
C THR A 719 -4.27 18.77 -19.69
N TYR A 720 -4.58 17.82 -20.57
CA TYR A 720 -4.02 16.49 -20.53
C TYR A 720 -2.71 16.43 -21.31
N THR A 721 -1.70 15.78 -20.73
CA THR A 721 -0.50 15.36 -21.46
C THR A 721 -0.65 13.87 -21.73
N PHE A 722 -0.72 13.49 -23.00
CA PHE A 722 -0.69 12.10 -23.44
C PHE A 722 0.76 11.72 -23.77
N TYR A 723 1.15 10.51 -23.38
CA TYR A 723 2.47 9.96 -23.68
C TYR A 723 2.31 8.65 -24.44
N VAL A 724 3.10 8.48 -25.50
CA VAL A 724 3.26 7.22 -26.20
C VAL A 724 4.71 6.80 -26.10
N ARG A 725 4.96 5.66 -25.44
CA ARG A 725 6.25 4.99 -25.47
C ARG A 725 6.18 3.87 -26.50
N SER A 726 7.07 3.83 -27.48
CA SER A 726 7.09 2.78 -28.50
C SER A 726 8.52 2.42 -28.92
N ASP A 727 8.78 1.14 -29.15
CA ASP A 727 9.87 0.67 -30.01
C ASP A 727 9.40 0.76 -31.46
N ASP A 728 10.21 1.30 -32.35
CA ASP A 728 9.76 1.79 -33.66
C ASP A 728 8.66 2.87 -33.55
N GLY A 729 7.83 3.00 -34.59
CA GLY A 729 7.07 4.22 -34.85
C GLY A 729 5.67 4.23 -34.27
N ALA A 730 5.21 5.40 -33.82
CA ALA A 730 3.84 5.59 -33.37
C ALA A 730 3.27 6.96 -33.74
N ARG A 731 1.94 7.01 -33.91
CA ARG A 731 1.18 8.24 -34.11
C ARG A 731 -0.06 8.26 -33.23
N LEU A 732 -0.32 9.38 -32.56
CA LEU A 732 -1.47 9.55 -31.69
C LEU A 732 -2.32 10.73 -32.14
N TRP A 733 -3.60 10.48 -32.36
CA TRP A 733 -4.63 11.50 -32.49
C TRP A 733 -5.57 11.45 -31.28
N VAL A 734 -5.87 12.61 -30.73
CA VAL A 734 -6.90 12.79 -29.71
C VAL A 734 -7.81 13.91 -30.17
N ASN A 735 -9.12 13.66 -30.17
CA ASN A 735 -10.12 14.59 -30.71
C ASN A 735 -9.84 14.99 -32.18
N ASP A 736 -9.41 14.03 -32.99
CA ASP A 736 -8.96 14.18 -34.38
C ASP A 736 -7.75 15.14 -34.58
N GLU A 737 -7.11 15.63 -33.52
CA GLU A 737 -5.86 16.40 -33.55
C GLU A 737 -4.65 15.47 -33.42
N LEU A 738 -3.68 15.60 -34.35
CA LEU A 738 -2.43 14.83 -34.32
C LEU A 738 -1.50 15.39 -33.24
N LEU A 739 -1.39 14.66 -32.12
CA LEU A 739 -0.59 15.08 -30.97
C LEU A 739 0.86 14.55 -31.03
N ILE A 740 1.03 13.34 -31.55
CA ILE A 740 2.35 12.68 -31.67
C ILE A 740 2.45 12.12 -33.08
N ASP A 741 3.51 12.46 -33.80
CA ASP A 741 3.79 11.95 -35.15
C ASP A 741 5.24 11.48 -35.26
N GLN A 742 5.51 10.23 -34.89
CA GLN A 742 6.83 9.62 -34.92
C GLN A 742 6.78 8.33 -35.74
N TRP A 743 6.47 8.47 -37.03
CA TRP A 743 6.31 7.33 -37.96
C TRP A 743 7.62 6.98 -38.68
N HIS A 744 8.66 6.68 -37.92
CA HIS A 744 9.91 6.12 -38.43
C HIS A 744 10.47 5.06 -37.47
N PRO A 745 11.33 4.14 -37.94
CA PRO A 745 11.99 3.18 -37.06
C PRO A 745 12.86 3.91 -36.02
N GLN A 746 12.84 3.44 -34.78
CA GLN A 746 13.55 4.04 -33.65
C GLN A 746 13.66 3.02 -32.52
N ALA A 747 14.61 3.23 -31.61
CA ALA A 747 14.62 2.47 -30.37
C ALA A 747 13.42 2.88 -29.50
N THR A 748 13.16 2.13 -28.44
CA THR A 748 12.12 2.48 -27.45
C THR A 748 12.29 3.92 -26.94
N GLU A 749 11.45 4.81 -27.43
CA GLU A 749 11.41 6.22 -27.08
C GLU A 749 10.01 6.61 -26.58
N GLU A 750 9.93 7.70 -25.83
CA GLU A 750 8.65 8.24 -25.35
C GLU A 750 8.45 9.66 -25.84
N HIS A 751 7.28 9.91 -26.42
CA HIS A 751 6.89 11.22 -26.91
C HIS A 751 5.60 11.66 -26.22
N GLU A 752 5.45 12.97 -26.03
CA GLU A 752 4.29 13.58 -25.40
C GLU A 752 3.59 14.58 -26.31
N GLY A 753 2.28 14.70 -26.14
CA GLY A 753 1.46 15.73 -26.75
C GLY A 753 0.36 16.18 -25.80
N ARG A 754 -0.09 17.43 -25.92
CA ARG A 754 -1.01 18.05 -24.96
C ARG A 754 -2.29 18.51 -25.64
N ILE A 755 -3.41 18.36 -24.93
CA ILE A 755 -4.73 18.81 -25.40
C ILE A 755 -5.61 19.19 -24.21
N GLU A 756 -6.43 20.24 -24.37
CA GLU A 756 -7.44 20.61 -23.40
C GLU A 756 -8.68 19.71 -23.55
N LEU A 757 -9.11 19.09 -22.46
CA LEU A 757 -10.32 18.26 -22.43
C LEU A 757 -11.24 18.68 -21.29
N GLN A 758 -12.54 18.46 -21.46
CA GLN A 758 -13.55 18.76 -20.43
C GLN A 758 -13.92 17.50 -19.63
N ALA A 759 -14.18 17.66 -18.34
CA ALA A 759 -14.56 16.55 -17.47
C ALA A 759 -15.77 15.78 -18.01
N GLY A 760 -15.66 14.45 -18.08
CA GLY A 760 -16.69 13.55 -18.57
C GLY A 760 -16.83 13.51 -20.10
N GLN A 761 -16.15 14.40 -20.84
CA GLN A 761 -16.16 14.43 -22.29
C GLN A 761 -15.49 13.17 -22.84
N ARG A 762 -16.15 12.48 -23.76
CA ARG A 762 -15.55 11.45 -24.61
C ARG A 762 -15.12 12.10 -25.91
N VAL A 763 -13.86 11.90 -26.27
CA VAL A 763 -13.30 12.37 -27.54
C VAL A 763 -12.69 11.20 -28.30
N PRO A 764 -12.76 11.19 -29.65
CA PRO A 764 -12.11 10.16 -30.45
C PRO A 764 -10.62 10.04 -30.10
N ILE A 765 -10.13 8.81 -30.01
CA ILE A 765 -8.71 8.52 -29.89
C ILE A 765 -8.31 7.49 -30.93
N ARG A 766 -7.21 7.77 -31.63
CA ARG A 766 -6.58 6.84 -32.56
C ARG A 766 -5.10 6.76 -32.23
N LEU A 767 -4.61 5.56 -31.95
CA LEU A 767 -3.20 5.28 -31.83
C LEU A 767 -2.80 4.30 -32.94
N GLU A 768 -1.76 4.62 -33.66
CA GLU A 768 -1.15 3.75 -34.65
C GLU A 768 0.28 3.42 -34.20
N TYR A 769 0.68 2.19 -34.43
CA TYR A 769 1.99 1.65 -34.10
C TYR A 769 2.51 0.83 -35.28
N MET A 770 3.81 0.89 -35.54
CA MET A 770 4.50 0.01 -36.46
C MET A 770 5.65 -0.69 -35.77
N GLU A 771 5.80 -1.97 -36.05
CA GLU A 771 6.96 -2.77 -35.73
C GLU A 771 7.69 -3.10 -37.03
N VAL A 772 8.93 -2.64 -37.14
CA VAL A 772 9.80 -2.88 -38.30
C VAL A 772 10.67 -4.08 -38.03
N GLY A 773 11.35 -4.09 -36.87
CA GLY A 773 11.88 -5.33 -36.32
C GLY A 773 12.76 -5.14 -35.08
N GLY A 774 12.94 -6.25 -34.35
CA GLY A 774 13.62 -6.23 -33.06
C GLY A 774 12.65 -6.56 -31.94
N GLY A 775 12.66 -5.76 -30.88
CA GLY A 775 11.75 -5.94 -29.75
C GLY A 775 10.52 -5.05 -29.92
N ALA A 776 9.31 -5.60 -29.89
CA ALA A 776 8.11 -4.80 -30.08
C ALA A 776 7.52 -4.34 -28.73
N ASN A 777 7.32 -3.03 -28.55
CA ASN A 777 6.61 -2.48 -27.40
C ASN A 777 5.86 -1.19 -27.69
N VAL A 778 4.72 -0.99 -27.03
CA VAL A 778 3.94 0.25 -27.11
C VAL A 778 3.09 0.47 -25.86
N ALA A 779 3.08 1.69 -25.32
CA ALA A 779 2.27 2.05 -24.16
C ALA A 779 1.66 3.45 -24.31
N LEU A 780 0.39 3.60 -23.96
CA LEU A 780 -0.36 4.85 -23.95
C LEU A 780 -0.68 5.26 -22.51
N SER A 781 -0.17 6.42 -22.10
CA SER A 781 -0.40 6.98 -20.76
C SER A 781 -0.84 8.44 -20.83
N TRP A 782 -1.35 8.96 -19.71
CA TRP A 782 -1.72 10.36 -19.58
C TRP A 782 -1.36 10.92 -18.20
N SER A 783 -1.30 12.25 -18.10
CA SER A 783 -1.25 12.99 -16.83
C SER A 783 -1.99 14.32 -16.96
N ASN A 784 -2.32 14.96 -15.85
CA ASN A 784 -2.80 16.35 -15.82
C ASN A 784 -2.38 17.03 -14.49
N SER A 785 -2.94 18.20 -14.17
CA SER A 785 -2.54 18.95 -12.96
C SER A 785 -2.89 18.26 -11.64
N LYS A 786 -3.77 17.25 -11.66
CA LYS A 786 -4.27 16.50 -10.50
C LYS A 786 -4.04 14.99 -10.57
N LEU A 787 -3.62 14.49 -11.72
CA LEU A 787 -3.36 13.08 -11.98
C LEU A 787 -1.89 12.90 -12.35
N VAL A 788 -1.17 12.13 -11.53
CA VAL A 788 0.16 11.64 -11.89
C VAL A 788 0.09 10.78 -13.15
N LYS A 789 1.21 10.73 -13.88
CA LYS A 789 1.32 9.95 -15.11
C LYS A 789 0.99 8.48 -14.85
N GLN A 790 0.06 7.94 -15.63
CA GLN A 790 -0.40 6.56 -15.51
C GLN A 790 -0.89 6.05 -16.87
N ILE A 791 -0.85 4.73 -17.08
CA ILE A 791 -1.53 4.09 -18.22
C ILE A 791 -3.00 4.50 -18.21
N ILE A 792 -3.55 4.86 -19.37
CA ILE A 792 -4.95 5.27 -19.42
C ILE A 792 -5.82 4.09 -19.00
N PRO A 793 -6.61 4.21 -17.91
CA PRO A 793 -7.33 3.07 -17.39
C PRO A 793 -8.39 2.57 -18.37
N ARG A 794 -8.63 1.26 -18.39
CA ARG A 794 -9.68 0.61 -19.21
C ARG A 794 -11.01 1.35 -19.17
N ARG A 795 -11.41 1.79 -17.98
CA ARG A 795 -12.68 2.47 -17.72
C ARG A 795 -12.80 3.83 -18.44
N GLN A 796 -11.70 4.41 -18.88
CA GLN A 796 -11.64 5.68 -19.60
C GLN A 796 -11.48 5.46 -21.11
N LEU A 797 -11.37 4.20 -21.57
CA LEU A 797 -11.22 3.83 -22.97
C LEU A 797 -12.48 3.11 -23.43
N TYR A 798 -13.13 3.66 -24.45
CA TYR A 798 -14.33 3.10 -25.03
C TYR A 798 -14.00 2.57 -26.41
N PRO A 799 -14.25 1.28 -26.72
CA PRO A 799 -13.89 0.73 -28.01
C PRO A 799 -14.78 1.37 -29.07
N LEU A 800 -14.23 1.52 -30.29
CA LEU A 800 -14.99 2.03 -31.42
C LEU A 800 -16.21 1.12 -31.68
N GLN A 801 -17.42 1.65 -31.49
CA GLN A 801 -18.67 1.01 -31.93
C GLN A 801 -19.02 1.48 -33.35
N GLY A 802 -18.22 1.07 -34.34
CA GLY A 802 -18.50 1.46 -35.72
C GLY A 802 -19.70 0.69 -36.30
N GLY A 803 -20.37 1.31 -37.27
CA GLY A 803 -21.44 0.65 -38.02
C GLY A 803 -20.89 -0.34 -39.05
N THR A 804 -21.70 -1.31 -39.42
CA THR A 804 -21.41 -2.29 -40.47
C THR A 804 -22.27 -1.99 -41.69
N VAL A 805 -21.68 -2.02 -42.88
CA VAL A 805 -22.40 -2.06 -44.16
C VAL A 805 -22.09 -3.38 -44.83
N ALA A 806 -23.07 -4.24 -45.03
CA ALA A 806 -22.87 -5.57 -45.61
C ALA A 806 -23.93 -5.90 -46.65
N GLY A 807 -23.77 -6.99 -47.37
CA GLY A 807 -24.81 -7.51 -48.25
C GLY A 807 -24.30 -8.60 -49.17
N THR A 808 -25.18 -9.06 -50.03
CA THR A 808 -24.93 -10.16 -50.97
C THR A 808 -25.24 -9.72 -52.38
N LEU A 809 -24.35 -10.04 -53.31
CA LEU A 809 -24.57 -9.86 -54.75
C LEU A 809 -24.73 -11.24 -55.40
N TRP A 810 -25.85 -11.46 -56.07
CA TRP A 810 -26.11 -12.75 -56.74
C TRP A 810 -26.81 -12.54 -58.08
N LEU A 811 -26.70 -13.56 -58.93
CA LEU A 811 -27.47 -13.67 -60.16
C LEU A 811 -28.75 -14.45 -59.87
N ASP A 812 -29.87 -13.74 -59.87
CA ASP A 812 -31.21 -14.27 -59.68
C ASP A 812 -31.70 -14.89 -61.00
N ARG A 813 -31.68 -16.23 -61.08
CA ARG A 813 -32.00 -16.93 -62.34
C ARG A 813 -33.49 -17.16 -62.53
N ASN A 814 -34.24 -17.36 -61.44
CA ASN A 814 -35.68 -17.65 -61.45
C ASN A 814 -36.53 -16.37 -61.42
N LYS A 815 -35.91 -15.21 -61.16
CA LYS A 815 -36.50 -13.86 -61.15
C LYS A 815 -37.54 -13.64 -60.07
N ASP A 816 -37.34 -14.27 -58.91
CA ASP A 816 -38.25 -14.12 -57.76
C ASP A 816 -37.75 -13.15 -56.70
N LEU A 817 -36.54 -12.61 -56.82
CA LEU A 817 -35.91 -11.63 -55.94
C LEU A 817 -35.59 -12.18 -54.53
N HIS A 818 -35.59 -13.49 -54.36
CA HIS A 818 -35.25 -14.15 -53.12
C HIS A 818 -33.93 -14.89 -53.30
N LEU A 819 -32.95 -14.59 -52.45
CA LEU A 819 -31.70 -15.33 -52.42
C LEU A 819 -31.97 -16.77 -51.98
N GLU A 820 -31.81 -17.72 -52.89
CA GLU A 820 -32.00 -19.16 -52.64
C GLU A 820 -30.80 -19.99 -53.10
N GLU A 821 -30.71 -21.26 -52.69
CA GLU A 821 -29.61 -22.17 -53.10
C GLU A 821 -29.45 -22.33 -54.62
N SER A 822 -30.50 -22.03 -55.40
CA SER A 822 -30.48 -22.14 -56.85
C SER A 822 -29.83 -20.96 -57.58
N ASP A 823 -29.58 -19.86 -56.86
CA ASP A 823 -28.95 -18.66 -57.37
C ASP A 823 -27.43 -18.78 -57.45
N VAL A 824 -26.82 -17.96 -58.31
CA VAL A 824 -25.37 -17.97 -58.50
C VAL A 824 -24.75 -16.74 -57.84
N PRO A 825 -23.94 -16.90 -56.79
CA PRO A 825 -23.23 -15.78 -56.20
C PRO A 825 -22.30 -15.07 -57.18
N LEU A 826 -22.29 -13.74 -57.12
CA LEU A 826 -21.35 -12.93 -57.90
C LEU A 826 -20.10 -12.69 -57.07
N GLN A 827 -19.06 -13.48 -57.33
CA GLN A 827 -17.80 -13.46 -56.61
C GLN A 827 -16.83 -12.44 -57.23
N GLN A 828 -15.89 -11.93 -56.43
CA GLN A 828 -14.82 -11.00 -56.85
C GLN A 828 -15.31 -9.69 -57.48
N LEU A 829 -16.55 -9.27 -57.18
CA LEU A 829 -17.10 -8.02 -57.66
C LEU A 829 -16.68 -6.86 -56.75
N ALA A 830 -16.12 -5.80 -57.32
CA ALA A 830 -15.72 -4.64 -56.53
C ALA A 830 -16.94 -3.84 -56.05
N VAL A 831 -16.97 -3.60 -54.74
CA VAL A 831 -17.94 -2.74 -54.04
C VAL A 831 -17.16 -1.62 -53.38
N LEU A 832 -17.55 -0.38 -53.65
CA LEU A 832 -16.91 0.83 -53.15
C LEU A 832 -17.89 1.56 -52.23
N LEU A 833 -17.39 2.06 -51.10
CA LEU A 833 -18.16 2.85 -50.16
C LEU A 833 -17.68 4.31 -50.20
N PHE A 834 -18.60 5.24 -50.38
CA PHE A 834 -18.32 6.67 -50.43
C PHE A 834 -19.04 7.41 -49.32
N LYS A 835 -18.41 8.46 -48.79
CA LYS A 835 -19.04 9.42 -47.89
C LYS A 835 -19.88 10.38 -48.75
N ALA A 836 -21.17 10.51 -48.46
CA ALA A 836 -22.10 11.18 -49.37
C ALA A 836 -21.86 12.70 -49.48
N GLU A 837 -21.43 13.33 -48.38
CA GLU A 837 -21.25 14.78 -48.28
C GLU A 837 -20.16 15.33 -49.23
N ASP A 838 -19.01 14.66 -49.29
CA ASP A 838 -17.81 15.11 -50.02
C ASP A 838 -17.43 14.17 -51.18
N GLN A 839 -18.18 13.08 -51.37
CA GLN A 839 -17.91 12.02 -52.34
C GLN A 839 -16.52 11.40 -52.19
N GLN A 840 -15.95 11.45 -50.98
CA GLN A 840 -14.68 10.81 -50.69
C GLN A 840 -14.88 9.29 -50.66
N LEU A 841 -14.01 8.56 -51.37
CA LEU A 841 -13.92 7.11 -51.25
C LEU A 841 -13.46 6.75 -49.85
N VAL A 842 -14.28 6.00 -49.12
CA VAL A 842 -14.05 5.61 -47.72
C VAL A 842 -13.35 4.25 -47.66
N ALA A 843 -13.87 3.28 -48.42
CA ALA A 843 -13.34 1.92 -48.44
C ALA A 843 -13.72 1.21 -49.75
N THR A 844 -12.99 0.16 -50.08
CA THR A 844 -13.29 -0.75 -51.19
C THR A 844 -13.18 -2.19 -50.71
N THR A 845 -14.09 -3.04 -51.16
CA THR A 845 -14.04 -4.49 -50.92
C THR A 845 -14.40 -5.25 -52.19
N GLN A 846 -14.25 -6.57 -52.16
CA GLN A 846 -14.74 -7.46 -53.20
C GLN A 846 -15.65 -8.50 -52.58
N THR A 847 -16.63 -8.96 -53.35
CA THR A 847 -17.48 -10.06 -52.90
C THR A 847 -16.71 -11.38 -52.78
N ASP A 848 -17.01 -12.15 -51.75
CA ASP A 848 -16.41 -13.47 -51.49
C ASP A 848 -16.99 -14.58 -52.39
N HIS A 849 -16.68 -15.85 -52.09
CA HIS A 849 -17.17 -16.99 -52.88
C HIS A 849 -18.70 -17.23 -52.74
N LEU A 850 -19.34 -16.63 -51.73
CA LEU A 850 -20.79 -16.63 -51.53
C LEU A 850 -21.44 -15.33 -52.01
N GLY A 851 -20.67 -14.43 -52.63
CA GLY A 851 -21.17 -13.16 -53.13
C GLY A 851 -21.35 -12.11 -52.04
N HIS A 852 -20.88 -12.38 -50.81
CA HIS A 852 -21.00 -11.47 -49.68
C HIS A 852 -19.93 -10.39 -49.72
N TYR A 853 -20.31 -9.17 -49.37
CA TYR A 853 -19.41 -8.06 -49.12
C TYR A 853 -19.72 -7.44 -47.75
N GLU A 854 -18.69 -6.87 -47.13
CA GLU A 854 -18.82 -6.22 -45.83
C GLU A 854 -17.81 -5.07 -45.68
N PHE A 855 -18.26 -4.01 -45.01
CA PHE A 855 -17.48 -2.90 -44.49
C PHE A 855 -17.81 -2.78 -43.01
N ASN A 856 -16.84 -3.00 -42.15
CA ASN A 856 -17.02 -2.89 -40.71
C ASN A 856 -16.43 -1.58 -40.18
N PHE A 857 -16.81 -1.25 -38.94
CA PHE A 857 -16.20 -0.19 -38.15
C PHE A 857 -16.32 1.23 -38.75
N LEU A 858 -17.38 1.48 -39.51
CA LEU A 858 -17.63 2.77 -40.16
C LEU A 858 -18.08 3.82 -39.14
N LYS A 859 -17.54 5.04 -39.25
CA LYS A 859 -17.99 6.18 -38.44
C LYS A 859 -19.46 6.50 -38.76
N PRO A 860 -20.25 7.02 -37.81
CA PRO A 860 -21.60 7.50 -38.12
C PRO A 860 -21.56 8.61 -39.17
N HIS A 861 -22.18 8.37 -40.32
CA HIS A 861 -22.27 9.33 -41.41
C HIS A 861 -23.34 8.92 -42.42
N THR A 862 -23.62 9.80 -43.37
CA THR A 862 -24.30 9.45 -44.61
C THR A 862 -23.30 8.88 -45.62
N TYR A 863 -23.60 7.70 -46.17
CA TYR A 863 -22.80 6.98 -47.16
C TYR A 863 -23.63 6.58 -48.37
N PHE A 864 -22.96 6.24 -49.47
CA PHE A 864 -23.54 5.45 -50.56
C PHE A 864 -22.55 4.38 -51.05
N LEU A 865 -23.07 3.30 -51.62
CA LEU A 865 -22.28 2.22 -52.22
C LEU A 865 -22.23 2.38 -53.74
N GLN A 866 -21.14 1.96 -54.36
CA GLN A 866 -21.02 1.83 -55.81
C GLN A 866 -20.48 0.45 -56.18
N MET A 867 -21.19 -0.26 -57.06
CA MET A 867 -20.83 -1.61 -57.49
C MET A 867 -20.28 -1.59 -58.92
N VAL A 868 -19.13 -2.21 -59.15
CA VAL A 868 -18.48 -2.27 -60.47
C VAL A 868 -18.96 -3.50 -61.22
N VAL A 869 -19.89 -3.32 -62.16
CA VAL A 869 -20.48 -4.43 -62.92
C VAL A 869 -19.56 -4.80 -64.11
N PRO A 870 -19.19 -6.09 -64.30
CA PRO A 870 -18.13 -6.48 -65.22
C PRO A 870 -18.60 -6.67 -66.68
N ASN A 871 -19.92 -6.64 -66.94
CA ASN A 871 -20.47 -6.83 -68.28
C ASN A 871 -21.73 -5.97 -68.52
N ALA A 872 -21.82 -5.32 -69.68
CA ALA A 872 -22.94 -4.44 -70.06
C ALA A 872 -24.27 -5.20 -70.28
N SER A 873 -24.25 -6.53 -70.30
CA SER A 873 -25.42 -7.41 -70.42
C SER A 873 -26.09 -7.77 -69.09
N MET A 874 -25.48 -7.45 -67.95
CA MET A 874 -26.07 -7.63 -66.62
C MET A 874 -26.87 -6.39 -66.21
N LYS A 875 -28.07 -6.59 -65.67
CA LYS A 875 -28.90 -5.52 -65.11
C LYS A 875 -29.13 -5.74 -63.62
N VAL A 876 -29.13 -4.65 -62.85
CA VAL A 876 -29.44 -4.62 -61.42
C VAL A 876 -30.95 -4.51 -61.21
N TYR A 877 -31.49 -5.23 -60.22
CA TYR A 877 -32.87 -5.05 -59.79
C TYR A 877 -33.00 -5.03 -58.25
N PRO A 878 -33.97 -4.31 -57.70
CA PRO A 878 -34.76 -3.24 -58.34
C PRO A 878 -33.86 -2.04 -58.69
N ALA A 879 -34.05 -1.44 -59.88
CA ALA A 879 -33.32 -0.24 -60.31
C ALA A 879 -33.60 1.02 -59.46
N GLN A 880 -34.40 0.90 -58.41
CA GLN A 880 -34.63 1.94 -57.40
C GLN A 880 -33.60 1.88 -56.27
N ILE A 881 -32.98 0.70 -56.08
CA ILE A 881 -31.94 0.48 -55.06
C ILE A 881 -30.57 0.90 -55.56
N LEU A 882 -30.29 0.86 -56.87
CA LEU A 882 -29.08 1.41 -57.47
C LEU A 882 -29.39 2.24 -58.72
N SER A 883 -28.61 3.29 -58.98
CA SER A 883 -28.65 4.08 -60.22
C SER A 883 -28.16 3.26 -61.44
N LEU A 884 -28.30 3.81 -62.66
CA LEU A 884 -27.73 3.21 -63.88
C LEU A 884 -26.20 3.05 -63.83
N ALA A 885 -25.53 3.76 -62.92
CA ALA A 885 -24.10 3.66 -62.67
C ALA A 885 -23.75 2.70 -61.51
N GLY A 886 -24.73 1.96 -60.97
CA GLY A 886 -24.52 1.01 -59.88
C GLY A 886 -24.37 1.65 -58.50
N GLN A 887 -24.87 2.87 -58.30
CA GLN A 887 -24.76 3.62 -57.03
C GLN A 887 -26.03 3.51 -56.18
N SER A 888 -25.93 3.21 -54.89
CA SER A 888 -27.08 3.20 -53.97
C SER A 888 -27.58 4.62 -53.66
N PRO A 889 -28.82 4.78 -53.19
CA PRO A 889 -29.21 5.97 -52.44
C PRO A 889 -28.29 6.22 -51.26
N ASP A 890 -28.19 7.48 -50.88
CA ASP A 890 -27.59 7.89 -49.62
C ASP A 890 -28.33 7.22 -48.45
N PHE A 891 -27.58 6.62 -47.54
CA PHE A 891 -28.11 6.03 -46.31
C PHE A 891 -27.33 6.56 -45.11
N GLU A 892 -28.05 6.83 -44.03
CA GLU A 892 -27.45 7.21 -42.76
C GLU A 892 -27.08 5.96 -41.98
N LEU A 893 -25.80 5.85 -41.61
CA LEU A 893 -25.30 4.79 -40.75
C LEU A 893 -25.11 5.34 -39.34
N ALA A 894 -25.85 4.80 -38.38
CA ALA A 894 -25.67 5.13 -36.97
C ALA A 894 -24.55 4.30 -36.32
N ALA A 895 -24.02 4.75 -35.18
CA ALA A 895 -23.01 4.01 -34.42
C ALA A 895 -23.51 2.60 -34.05
N GLY A 896 -22.68 1.58 -34.30
CA GLY A 896 -23.00 0.18 -34.05
C GLY A 896 -24.17 -0.41 -34.87
N ALA A 897 -24.72 0.33 -35.84
CA ALA A 897 -25.81 -0.15 -36.68
C ALA A 897 -25.27 -1.00 -37.86
N THR A 898 -26.02 -2.03 -38.25
CA THR A 898 -25.77 -2.78 -39.48
C THR A 898 -26.74 -2.33 -40.56
N PHE A 899 -26.21 -1.86 -41.68
CA PHE A 899 -26.96 -1.60 -42.91
C PHE A 899 -26.68 -2.73 -43.90
N THR A 900 -27.71 -3.50 -44.23
CA THR A 900 -27.60 -4.61 -45.19
C THR A 900 -28.22 -4.22 -46.53
N LEU A 901 -27.46 -4.39 -47.62
CA LEU A 901 -27.92 -4.15 -48.98
C LEU A 901 -27.65 -5.35 -49.89
N ASP A 902 -28.64 -6.24 -49.95
CA ASP A 902 -28.67 -7.39 -50.84
C ASP A 902 -29.18 -6.96 -52.24
N VAL A 903 -28.43 -7.31 -53.29
CA VAL A 903 -28.71 -6.86 -54.67
C VAL A 903 -28.70 -8.04 -55.67
N PRO A 904 -29.88 -8.41 -56.24
CA PRO A 904 -29.95 -9.36 -57.33
C PRO A 904 -29.61 -8.75 -58.70
N PHE A 905 -29.00 -9.57 -59.55
CA PHE A 905 -28.69 -9.29 -60.95
C PHE A 905 -29.41 -10.25 -61.91
N PHE A 906 -29.61 -9.82 -63.16
CA PHE A 906 -30.23 -10.61 -64.24
C PHE A 906 -29.40 -10.64 -65.52
N GLU A 907 -29.47 -11.75 -66.27
CA GLU A 907 -28.95 -11.85 -67.65
C GLU A 907 -30.02 -11.48 -68.70
N GLY A 908 -29.69 -10.58 -69.64
CA GLY A 908 -30.40 -10.39 -70.93
C GLY A 908 -31.26 -9.12 -71.10
N LEU A 909 -31.58 -8.81 -72.38
CA LEU A 909 -32.49 -7.72 -72.78
C LEU A 909 -33.96 -8.20 -72.74
N ALA A 910 -34.71 -7.84 -71.69
CA ALA A 910 -36.16 -7.95 -71.70
C ALA A 910 -36.83 -6.68 -71.16
N HIS A 911 -37.96 -6.35 -71.79
CA HIS A 911 -38.79 -5.17 -71.61
C HIS A 911 -39.27 -4.96 -70.15
N PRO A 912 -39.50 -3.70 -69.73
CA PRO A 912 -39.96 -3.39 -68.38
C PRO A 912 -41.38 -3.97 -68.16
N PRO A 913 -41.62 -4.69 -67.04
CA PRO A 913 -42.98 -4.94 -66.59
C PRO A 913 -43.64 -3.61 -66.23
N ALA A 914 -44.79 -3.32 -66.84
CA ALA A 914 -45.53 -2.09 -66.64
C ALA A 914 -46.44 -2.15 -65.40
N ARG A 915 -46.27 -1.14 -64.53
CA ARG A 915 -47.24 -0.45 -63.64
C ARG A 915 -47.84 -1.20 -62.43
N ARG A 916 -47.53 -0.68 -61.23
CA ARG A 916 -48.37 0.29 -60.46
C ARG A 916 -47.54 0.91 -59.30
N PRO A 917 -47.96 2.05 -58.73
CA PRO A 917 -47.06 3.07 -58.18
C PRO A 917 -46.56 2.76 -56.78
N ALA A 918 -45.26 2.99 -56.52
CA ALA A 918 -44.73 3.12 -55.18
C ALA A 918 -44.56 4.61 -54.88
N LEU A 919 -45.31 5.07 -53.88
CA LEU A 919 -45.26 6.41 -53.31
C LEU A 919 -43.88 6.66 -52.69
N TYR A 920 -43.30 7.82 -52.97
CA TYR A 920 -42.14 8.34 -52.24
C TYR A 920 -42.47 8.47 -50.75
N PRO A 921 -41.55 8.17 -49.82
CA PRO A 921 -41.64 8.70 -48.48
C PRO A 921 -41.40 10.22 -48.55
N ASN A 922 -42.46 11.01 -48.72
CA ASN A 922 -42.42 12.44 -48.43
C ASN A 922 -42.84 12.66 -46.96
N PRO A 923 -42.17 13.56 -46.24
CA PRO A 923 -42.26 13.65 -44.79
C PRO A 923 -43.44 14.55 -44.35
N VAL A 924 -43.99 14.19 -43.19
CA VAL A 924 -44.80 14.98 -42.24
C VAL A 924 -46.27 15.29 -42.55
N SER A 925 -47.06 15.19 -41.46
CA SER A 925 -48.13 16.10 -41.00
C SER A 925 -49.50 15.45 -40.90
N SER A 926 -49.92 15.12 -39.66
CA SER A 926 -51.26 14.85 -39.10
C SER A 926 -52.34 14.11 -39.93
N GLN A 927 -52.11 13.76 -41.18
CA GLN A 927 -53.10 13.28 -42.15
C GLN A 927 -52.42 12.35 -43.17
N VAL A 928 -53.17 11.37 -43.68
CA VAL A 928 -52.76 10.47 -44.77
C VAL A 928 -53.80 10.51 -45.88
N PHE A 929 -53.37 10.50 -47.14
CA PHE A 929 -54.26 10.46 -48.30
C PHE A 929 -54.26 9.09 -48.96
N LEU A 930 -55.44 8.58 -49.29
CA LEU A 930 -55.62 7.33 -50.02
C LEU A 930 -56.52 7.55 -51.24
N GLN A 931 -56.07 7.03 -52.39
CA GLN A 931 -56.87 6.95 -53.62
C GLN A 931 -57.14 5.48 -53.93
N MET A 932 -58.40 5.12 -54.16
CA MET A 932 -58.79 3.73 -54.43
C MET A 932 -59.76 3.63 -55.60
N ASP A 933 -59.51 2.64 -56.47
CA ASP A 933 -60.37 2.30 -57.61
C ASP A 933 -60.93 0.87 -57.42
N GLU A 934 -62.08 0.72 -56.76
CA GLU A 934 -62.87 -0.52 -56.92
C GLU A 934 -64.38 -0.25 -56.86
N ILE A 935 -65.08 -0.96 -57.73
CA ILE A 935 -66.51 -0.90 -58.04
C ILE A 935 -67.12 -2.17 -57.41
N ASP A 936 -68.08 -1.99 -56.50
CA ASP A 936 -68.83 -3.03 -55.76
C ASP A 936 -68.25 -3.55 -54.43
N LYS A 937 -68.32 -2.71 -53.38
CA LYS A 937 -69.06 -2.94 -52.11
C LYS A 937 -68.82 -1.76 -51.15
N ARG A 938 -69.89 -1.25 -50.53
CA ARG A 938 -70.06 0.15 -50.10
C ARG A 938 -69.25 0.63 -48.88
N LEU A 939 -68.31 -0.15 -48.31
CA LEU A 939 -67.61 0.21 -47.07
C LEU A 939 -66.19 -0.39 -46.97
N LEU A 940 -65.21 0.43 -46.61
CA LEU A 940 -63.84 0.05 -46.22
C LEU A 940 -63.63 0.21 -44.72
N THR A 941 -62.68 -0.53 -44.15
CA THR A 941 -62.26 -0.35 -42.76
C THR A 941 -60.77 0.00 -42.71
N ALA A 942 -60.44 1.15 -42.13
CA ALA A 942 -59.08 1.58 -41.84
C ALA A 942 -58.79 1.37 -40.34
N SER A 943 -57.67 0.73 -40.01
CA SER A 943 -57.23 0.45 -38.63
C SER A 943 -55.77 0.85 -38.44
N TRP A 944 -55.47 1.51 -37.33
CA TRP A 944 -54.09 1.87 -36.94
C TRP A 944 -53.59 0.96 -35.84
N TYR A 945 -52.36 0.47 -36.00
CA TYR A 945 -51.65 -0.35 -35.01
C TYR A 945 -50.38 0.38 -34.59
N ASN A 946 -50.07 0.41 -33.30
CA ASN A 946 -48.81 0.97 -32.80
C ASN A 946 -47.62 0.01 -33.09
N ASN A 947 -46.41 0.42 -32.70
CA ASN A 947 -45.18 -0.37 -32.86
C ASN A 947 -45.17 -1.70 -32.07
N THR A 948 -46.12 -1.93 -31.15
CA THR A 948 -46.28 -3.21 -30.45
C THR A 948 -47.38 -4.10 -31.07
N GLY A 949 -48.00 -3.66 -32.17
CA GLY A 949 -49.05 -4.42 -32.87
C GLY A 949 -50.45 -4.30 -32.24
N GLN A 950 -50.65 -3.40 -31.29
CA GLN A 950 -51.96 -3.14 -30.69
C GLN A 950 -52.77 -2.15 -31.54
N ARG A 951 -54.03 -2.50 -31.85
CA ARG A 951 -54.93 -1.61 -32.59
C ARG A 951 -55.37 -0.43 -31.72
N VAL A 952 -55.05 0.79 -32.13
CA VAL A 952 -55.30 2.03 -31.39
C VAL A 952 -56.47 2.84 -31.93
N GLN A 953 -56.81 2.71 -33.23
CA GLN A 953 -57.94 3.41 -33.84
C GLN A 953 -58.51 2.61 -35.02
N GLN A 954 -59.81 2.78 -35.31
CA GLN A 954 -60.47 2.19 -36.47
C GLN A 954 -61.57 3.13 -37.02
N LEU A 955 -61.68 3.23 -38.34
CA LEU A 955 -62.69 4.04 -39.02
C LEU A 955 -63.33 3.25 -40.18
N GLN A 956 -64.64 3.42 -40.36
CA GLN A 956 -65.36 2.88 -41.53
C GLN A 956 -65.63 3.96 -42.56
N ILE A 957 -65.25 3.69 -43.80
CA ILE A 957 -65.23 4.67 -44.89
C ILE A 957 -66.20 4.20 -45.97
N PRO A 958 -67.27 4.96 -46.26
CA PRO A 958 -68.16 4.64 -47.37
C PRO A 958 -67.49 4.92 -48.71
N VAL A 959 -67.52 3.93 -49.62
CA VAL A 959 -66.85 4.03 -50.94
C VAL A 959 -67.82 4.52 -52.01
N GLN A 960 -67.47 5.64 -52.66
CA GLN A 960 -68.07 6.11 -53.92
C GLN A 960 -66.99 6.14 -55.02
N GLN A 961 -67.37 5.97 -56.28
CA GLN A 961 -66.42 5.87 -57.40
C GLN A 961 -65.43 7.06 -57.44
N HIS A 962 -64.13 6.74 -57.47
CA HIS A 962 -62.99 7.65 -57.72
C HIS A 962 -62.98 8.91 -56.85
N ARG A 963 -62.82 8.75 -55.53
CA ARG A 963 -62.70 9.86 -54.58
C ARG A 963 -61.43 9.71 -53.73
N LEU A 964 -60.72 10.82 -53.53
CA LEU A 964 -59.61 10.91 -52.59
C LEU A 964 -60.17 11.04 -51.17
N TYR A 965 -59.67 10.24 -50.24
CA TYR A 965 -60.03 10.35 -48.82
C TYR A 965 -58.84 10.83 -48.01
N THR A 966 -59.12 11.74 -47.10
CA THR A 966 -58.17 12.26 -46.11
C THR A 966 -58.48 11.61 -44.78
N LEU A 967 -57.49 10.92 -44.22
CA LEU A 967 -57.59 10.28 -42.92
C LEU A 967 -56.82 11.12 -41.92
N ASP A 968 -57.54 11.70 -40.96
CA ASP A 968 -56.97 12.51 -39.89
C ASP A 968 -56.39 11.61 -38.80
N MET A 969 -55.12 11.85 -38.49
CA MET A 969 -54.37 11.19 -37.42
C MET A 969 -54.17 12.11 -36.21
N GLY A 970 -54.84 13.26 -36.16
CA GLY A 970 -54.76 14.23 -35.07
C GLY A 970 -54.99 13.65 -33.67
N GLY A 971 -55.83 12.61 -33.54
CA GLY A 971 -56.13 11.94 -32.26
C GLY A 971 -55.12 10.88 -31.77
N LEU A 972 -54.10 10.54 -32.56
CA LEU A 972 -53.06 9.57 -32.17
C LEU A 972 -51.87 10.28 -31.50
N ALA A 973 -51.11 9.61 -30.63
CA ALA A 973 -49.87 10.17 -30.09
C ALA A 973 -48.78 10.25 -31.18
N ALA A 974 -47.70 11.00 -30.95
CA ALA A 974 -46.53 10.96 -31.83
C ALA A 974 -45.88 9.56 -31.76
N GLY A 975 -45.45 9.04 -32.91
CA GLY A 975 -44.87 7.70 -33.01
C GLY A 975 -45.05 7.03 -34.38
N MET A 976 -44.53 5.80 -34.50
CA MET A 976 -44.71 4.97 -35.69
C MET A 976 -45.95 4.08 -35.58
N TYR A 977 -46.73 4.07 -36.65
CA TYR A 977 -47.96 3.30 -36.76
C TYR A 977 -48.01 2.52 -38.07
N LEU A 978 -48.71 1.39 -38.04
CA LEU A 978 -49.12 0.65 -39.23
C LEU A 978 -50.59 0.95 -39.50
N LEU A 979 -50.90 1.53 -40.65
CA LEU A 979 -52.25 1.70 -41.16
C LEU A 979 -52.60 0.48 -42.02
N GLU A 980 -53.65 -0.23 -41.64
CA GLU A 980 -54.24 -1.33 -42.40
C GLU A 980 -55.60 -0.92 -42.96
N VAL A 981 -55.78 -1.06 -44.26
CA VAL A 981 -57.06 -0.79 -44.94
C VAL A 981 -57.59 -2.08 -45.52
N ARG A 982 -58.71 -2.56 -44.97
CA ARG A 982 -59.39 -3.78 -45.43
C ARG A 982 -60.61 -3.46 -46.28
N SER A 983 -60.67 -4.11 -47.43
CA SER A 983 -61.89 -4.33 -48.21
C SER A 983 -62.34 -5.79 -48.06
N SER A 984 -63.52 -6.12 -48.62
CA SER A 984 -63.98 -7.52 -48.62
C SER A 984 -63.13 -8.47 -49.49
N LYS A 985 -62.18 -7.95 -50.27
CA LYS A 985 -61.36 -8.73 -51.22
C LYS A 985 -59.85 -8.53 -51.06
N ALA A 986 -59.39 -7.45 -50.42
CA ALA A 986 -57.97 -7.13 -50.30
C ALA A 986 -57.67 -6.40 -48.98
N VAL A 987 -56.43 -6.56 -48.51
CA VAL A 987 -55.88 -5.86 -47.35
C VAL A 987 -54.64 -5.11 -47.80
N TYR A 988 -54.57 -3.83 -47.46
CA TYR A 988 -53.43 -2.96 -47.77
C TYR A 988 -52.79 -2.49 -46.48
N HIS A 989 -51.45 -2.48 -46.43
CA HIS A 989 -50.68 -2.07 -45.27
C HIS A 989 -49.75 -0.91 -45.63
N TYR A 990 -49.74 0.11 -44.78
CA TYR A 990 -48.93 1.31 -44.94
C TYR A 990 -48.23 1.64 -43.63
N LYS A 991 -46.92 1.91 -43.67
CA LYS A 991 -46.17 2.40 -42.50
C LYS A 991 -46.25 3.93 -42.46
N VAL A 992 -46.61 4.47 -41.31
CA VAL A 992 -46.86 5.90 -41.14
C VAL A 992 -46.16 6.40 -39.88
N ILE A 993 -45.54 7.57 -39.95
CA ILE A 993 -44.86 8.20 -38.80
C ILE A 993 -45.60 9.50 -38.49
N LYS A 994 -46.16 9.61 -37.28
CA LYS A 994 -46.70 10.87 -36.76
C LYS A 994 -45.62 11.57 -35.95
N GLN A 995 -45.19 12.73 -36.41
CA GLN A 995 -44.34 13.66 -35.68
C GLN A 995 -45.22 14.72 -35.00
N GLU A 996 -44.79 15.29 -33.87
CA GLU A 996 -45.58 16.29 -33.11
C GLU A 996 -45.90 17.56 -33.90
#